data_AF-A0A3L7VWV2-F1
#
_entry.id   AF-A0A3L7VWV2-F1
#
_cell.length_a   1.000
_cell.length_b   1.000
_cell.length_c   1.000
_cell.angle_alpha   90.00
_cell.angle_beta   90.00
_cell.angle_gamma   90.00
#
_symmetry.space_group_name_H-M   'P 1'
#
loop_
_entity.id
_entity.type
_entity.pdbx_description
1 polymer ?
#
loop_
_entity_poly.entity_id
_entity_poly.type
_entity_poly.pdbx_seq_one_letter_code
_entity_poly.pdbx_strand_id
1 'polypeptide(L)'
;IECHGPTKQENGVRLDRRDGVLQGKAGEALLINLAAPDESRLLKVLHYVEGDTQMPPSGKLDDEQLAYVQQWITNGAVWPESADLEGEAKRRAERWRDHWAFVPPSMPDLSAVSENEQPIDHFVKARLAAKNLTLSPDASPRVIVRRLSYALVGLPPELSELAEVDAAAKSGSLTAWKTAYIDRLLASPHFGERWGRYWLDISRYADTKGYVFTEDREYPDAWRFREWVIKALNDDMPYDEFLKRQLSADRMPGSDDPAQLAAMGYLTLGRRFLNNPHDIIDDRIDVVTRGMLGLTATCARCHDHKFDPIPTADYYSLYGVFASSDEPKNEPSTLRLVDRANPVEPVIFQRGSPGNRGDAVPRRFLTALSAPDAPAFSDGSGRLELANSIASRSNPLTGRVAVNRVWMHLFDRGLVDSPSDFGVRTDPPTNPELLDYLTMSFMDHQWSVKSLIRQIVMSETWQQSSDRRVDAETVDPENRLFARMNRTRLDFEGQRDAVLAVAGRLDPAIGGKSVDVTTDTGTGRRTIYARIDRQNFPGLFRTFDVASPDAHAAKRFQTTVPQQALFQLNSPFIMDRAAEISQATKSAENSGDLTGRIRLLFETILRRQPTQIEIEQSVAYVTQLQADQKNSSGPAGWSYGYGTMDEANQSVALFSGFPSMKDGTFQGGEKLPDEKLGWTSLNRRGGHPGGTLSLCAIRRWTADCDCRIFVNCVVVHEKEEGDGVRCRIVTPGRGVMADATAHNSTESASVEAFDVTVGQNIDFVIDCRTNEAHDSFQSKIMITQFVGSKIQRIWKSDDDFRDSPGGGRLSEWSQLAQALLLTNEFVFVD
;
A
#
# COMPACT_ATOMS: atom_id res chain seq x y z
N ILE A 1 -14.40 -14.44 -38.34
CA ILE A 1 -13.45 -15.46 -38.85
C ILE A 1 -12.68 -16.13 -37.72
N GLU A 2 -12.25 -15.43 -36.67
CA GLU A 2 -11.44 -16.02 -35.57
C GLU A 2 -12.08 -17.26 -34.90
N CYS A 3 -13.41 -17.31 -34.72
CA CYS A 3 -14.11 -18.50 -34.21
C CYS A 3 -14.37 -19.61 -35.24
N HIS A 4 -14.15 -19.34 -36.53
CA HIS A 4 -14.43 -20.23 -37.66
C HIS A 4 -13.27 -20.25 -38.66
N GLY A 5 -12.04 -20.29 -38.15
CA GLY A 5 -10.80 -20.24 -38.92
C GLY A 5 -10.03 -21.57 -38.86
N PRO A 6 -8.76 -21.59 -39.26
CA PRO A 6 -7.94 -22.81 -39.26
C PRO A 6 -7.58 -23.32 -37.87
N THR A 7 -7.54 -22.44 -36.87
CA THR A 7 -7.17 -22.77 -35.48
C THR A 7 -8.36 -23.08 -34.59
N LYS A 8 -9.54 -22.52 -34.88
CA LYS A 8 -10.77 -22.74 -34.10
C LYS A 8 -11.97 -22.89 -35.04
N GLN A 9 -12.76 -23.95 -34.86
CA GLN A 9 -13.95 -24.26 -35.67
C GLN A 9 -15.18 -24.44 -34.77
N GLU A 10 -15.74 -23.34 -34.28
CA GLU A 10 -17.00 -23.43 -33.51
C GLU A 10 -18.10 -24.08 -34.37
N ASN A 11 -18.78 -25.06 -33.77
CA ASN A 11 -19.74 -25.93 -34.45
C ASN A 11 -19.22 -26.57 -35.75
N GLY A 12 -17.90 -26.78 -35.87
CA GLY A 12 -17.30 -27.43 -37.05
C GLY A 12 -17.37 -26.60 -38.34
N VAL A 13 -17.69 -25.31 -38.27
CA VAL A 13 -17.83 -24.41 -39.43
C VAL A 13 -16.51 -23.68 -39.70
N ARG A 14 -16.17 -23.55 -41.00
CA ARG A 14 -15.00 -22.81 -41.51
C ARG A 14 -15.44 -21.68 -42.43
N LEU A 15 -15.04 -20.45 -42.12
CA LEU A 15 -15.36 -19.23 -42.88
C LEU A 15 -14.17 -18.68 -43.68
N ASP A 16 -13.00 -19.29 -43.59
CA ASP A 16 -11.74 -18.89 -44.24
C ASP A 16 -11.40 -19.69 -45.51
N ARG A 17 -12.25 -20.66 -45.88
CA ARG A 17 -12.14 -21.44 -47.12
C ARG A 17 -13.50 -21.64 -47.78
N ARG A 18 -13.51 -21.68 -49.10
CA ARG A 18 -14.74 -21.66 -49.91
C ARG A 18 -15.66 -22.86 -49.66
N ASP A 19 -15.10 -24.06 -49.62
CA ASP A 19 -15.83 -25.31 -49.36
C ASP A 19 -16.51 -25.30 -47.98
N GLY A 20 -15.77 -24.87 -46.95
CA GLY A 20 -16.27 -24.77 -45.58
C GLY A 20 -17.43 -23.77 -45.42
N VAL A 21 -17.34 -22.64 -46.13
CA VAL A 21 -18.37 -21.60 -46.15
C VAL A 21 -19.65 -22.06 -46.85
N LEU A 22 -19.52 -22.82 -47.94
CA LEU A 22 -20.67 -23.30 -48.70
C LEU A 22 -21.37 -24.46 -48.00
N GLN A 23 -20.61 -25.43 -47.49
CA GLN A 23 -21.16 -26.66 -46.91
C GLN A 23 -21.53 -26.49 -45.43
N GLY A 24 -20.77 -25.72 -44.66
CA GLY A 24 -20.89 -25.69 -43.20
C GLY A 24 -20.24 -26.92 -42.55
N LYS A 25 -20.86 -27.42 -41.47
CA LYS A 25 -20.40 -28.64 -40.79
C LYS A 25 -20.77 -29.88 -41.61
N ALA A 26 -19.83 -30.81 -41.73
CA ALA A 26 -20.05 -32.08 -42.43
C ALA A 26 -21.28 -32.82 -41.87
N GLY A 27 -22.21 -33.22 -42.75
CA GLY A 27 -23.43 -33.94 -42.41
C GLY A 27 -24.63 -33.09 -41.99
N GLU A 28 -24.51 -31.76 -41.98
CA GLU A 28 -25.62 -30.82 -41.72
C GLU A 28 -26.11 -30.11 -43.00
N ALA A 29 -27.17 -29.30 -42.86
CA ALA A 29 -27.68 -28.47 -43.95
C ALA A 29 -26.65 -27.43 -44.40
N LEU A 30 -26.67 -27.08 -45.69
CA LEU A 30 -25.77 -26.10 -46.30
C LEU A 30 -25.78 -24.78 -45.52
N LEU A 31 -24.59 -24.26 -45.23
CA LEU A 31 -24.44 -22.97 -44.57
C LEU A 31 -24.86 -21.81 -45.50
N ILE A 32 -24.55 -21.93 -46.79
CA ILE A 32 -25.01 -21.04 -47.85
C ILE A 32 -25.77 -21.84 -48.90
N ASN A 33 -27.02 -21.43 -49.17
CA ASN A 33 -27.85 -22.00 -50.22
C ASN A 33 -27.83 -21.08 -51.45
N LEU A 34 -27.04 -21.43 -52.46
CA LEU A 34 -26.92 -20.64 -53.68
C LEU A 34 -28.19 -20.67 -54.56
N ALA A 35 -29.03 -21.69 -54.43
CA ALA A 35 -30.30 -21.79 -55.16
C ALA A 35 -31.42 -20.98 -54.50
N ALA A 36 -31.34 -20.76 -53.19
CA ALA A 36 -32.25 -19.91 -52.43
C ALA A 36 -31.45 -19.06 -51.41
N PRO A 37 -30.82 -17.96 -51.86
CA PRO A 37 -29.95 -17.11 -51.04
C PRO A 37 -30.54 -16.73 -49.67
N ASP A 38 -31.81 -16.32 -49.64
CA ASP A 38 -32.51 -15.90 -48.40
C ASP A 38 -32.78 -17.05 -47.42
N GLU A 39 -32.71 -18.31 -47.88
CA GLU A 39 -32.83 -19.48 -47.01
C GLU A 39 -31.50 -19.91 -46.37
N SER A 40 -30.40 -19.27 -46.75
CA SER A 40 -29.05 -19.56 -46.24
C SER A 40 -29.00 -19.48 -44.72
N ARG A 41 -28.51 -20.55 -44.09
CA ARG A 41 -28.38 -20.63 -42.63
C ARG A 41 -27.49 -19.52 -42.07
N LEU A 42 -26.43 -19.14 -42.79
CA LEU A 42 -25.55 -18.04 -42.41
C LEU A 42 -26.32 -16.73 -42.18
N LEU A 43 -27.28 -16.40 -43.04
CA LEU A 43 -28.12 -15.20 -42.86
C LEU A 43 -29.04 -15.35 -41.64
N LYS A 44 -29.64 -16.52 -41.44
CA LYS A 44 -30.54 -16.78 -40.30
C LYS A 44 -29.83 -16.59 -38.96
N VAL A 45 -28.60 -17.09 -38.81
CA VAL A 45 -27.80 -16.91 -37.57
C VAL A 45 -27.29 -15.48 -37.39
N LEU A 46 -26.92 -14.78 -38.48
CA LEU A 46 -26.48 -13.39 -38.44
C LEU A 46 -27.63 -12.40 -38.15
N HIS A 47 -28.84 -12.71 -38.63
CA HIS A 47 -30.04 -11.92 -38.34
C HIS A 47 -30.65 -12.24 -36.96
N TYR A 48 -30.14 -13.24 -36.25
CA TYR A 48 -30.63 -13.76 -34.96
C TYR A 48 -32.04 -14.36 -35.06
N VAL A 49 -32.33 -15.04 -36.17
CA VAL A 49 -33.65 -15.64 -36.44
C VAL A 49 -33.67 -17.14 -36.10
N GLU A 50 -32.51 -17.79 -36.00
CA GLU A 50 -32.38 -19.23 -35.73
C GLU A 50 -32.31 -19.54 -34.22
N GLY A 51 -33.45 -19.44 -33.52
CA GLY A 51 -33.63 -19.92 -32.15
C GLY A 51 -32.50 -19.50 -31.19
N ASP A 52 -31.84 -20.49 -30.58
CA ASP A 52 -30.75 -20.33 -29.60
C ASP A 52 -29.37 -20.04 -30.21
N THR A 53 -29.25 -20.00 -31.55
CA THR A 53 -27.96 -19.82 -32.26
C THR A 53 -27.87 -18.42 -32.87
N GLN A 54 -27.14 -17.54 -32.20
CA GLN A 54 -26.94 -16.14 -32.60
C GLN A 54 -25.45 -15.87 -32.86
N MET A 55 -25.12 -15.33 -34.03
CA MET A 55 -23.72 -15.04 -34.41
C MET A 55 -23.59 -13.60 -34.95
N PRO A 56 -22.57 -12.81 -34.53
CA PRO A 56 -21.63 -13.08 -33.45
C PRO A 56 -22.30 -13.01 -32.06
N PRO A 57 -22.03 -13.92 -31.11
CA PRO A 57 -22.71 -13.95 -29.81
C PRO A 57 -22.48 -12.69 -28.96
N SER A 58 -21.44 -11.91 -29.26
CA SER A 58 -21.10 -10.65 -28.60
C SER A 58 -21.94 -9.45 -29.05
N GLY A 59 -22.77 -9.60 -30.09
CA GLY A 59 -23.58 -8.53 -30.65
C GLY A 59 -23.84 -8.71 -32.14
N LYS A 60 -25.07 -8.39 -32.56
CA LYS A 60 -25.52 -8.51 -33.94
C LYS A 60 -24.73 -7.52 -34.82
N LEU A 61 -24.39 -7.96 -36.05
CA LEU A 61 -23.81 -7.07 -37.06
C LEU A 61 -24.77 -5.92 -37.36
N ASP A 62 -24.25 -4.76 -37.74
CA ASP A 62 -25.09 -3.66 -38.18
C ASP A 62 -25.81 -3.98 -39.51
N ASP A 63 -26.87 -3.24 -39.81
CA ASP A 63 -27.72 -3.51 -40.97
C ASP A 63 -26.94 -3.37 -42.30
N GLU A 64 -25.90 -2.54 -42.34
CA GLU A 64 -25.05 -2.35 -43.51
C GLU A 64 -24.18 -3.59 -43.77
N GLN A 65 -23.54 -4.12 -42.72
CA GLN A 65 -22.76 -5.35 -42.74
C GLN A 65 -23.62 -6.56 -43.12
N LEU A 66 -24.84 -6.66 -42.58
CA LEU A 66 -25.78 -7.71 -42.94
C LEU A 66 -26.18 -7.62 -44.42
N ALA A 67 -26.44 -6.40 -44.92
CA ALA A 67 -26.75 -6.18 -46.33
C ALA A 67 -25.58 -6.60 -47.23
N TYR A 68 -24.32 -6.33 -46.85
CA TYR A 68 -23.15 -6.80 -47.60
C TYR A 68 -23.07 -8.33 -47.67
N VAL A 69 -23.32 -9.03 -46.55
CA VAL A 69 -23.30 -10.50 -46.53
C VAL A 69 -24.43 -11.08 -47.37
N GLN A 70 -25.64 -10.51 -47.28
CA GLN A 70 -26.78 -10.92 -48.09
C GLN A 70 -26.51 -10.70 -49.57
N GLN A 71 -26.06 -9.50 -49.97
CA GLN A 71 -25.72 -9.18 -51.35
C GLN A 71 -24.62 -10.11 -51.89
N TRP A 72 -23.60 -10.41 -51.08
CA TRP A 72 -22.55 -11.34 -51.46
C TRP A 72 -23.08 -12.77 -51.71
N ILE A 73 -23.98 -13.28 -50.86
CA ILE A 73 -24.64 -14.58 -51.07
C ILE A 73 -25.51 -14.56 -52.32
N THR A 74 -26.32 -13.51 -52.52
CA THR A 74 -27.16 -13.33 -53.72
C THR A 74 -26.33 -13.26 -55.00
N ASN A 75 -25.13 -12.67 -54.93
CA ASN A 75 -24.19 -12.62 -56.05
C ASN A 75 -23.45 -13.96 -56.28
N GLY A 76 -23.87 -15.05 -55.65
CA GLY A 76 -23.30 -16.39 -55.84
C GLY A 76 -22.18 -16.73 -54.86
N ALA A 77 -22.05 -15.98 -53.76
CA ALA A 77 -20.97 -16.12 -52.77
C ALA A 77 -19.58 -16.18 -53.44
N VAL A 78 -19.32 -15.21 -54.33
CA VAL A 78 -18.08 -15.15 -55.12
C VAL A 78 -16.87 -15.19 -54.18
N TRP A 79 -15.96 -16.11 -54.46
CA TRP A 79 -14.73 -16.29 -53.70
C TRP A 79 -13.54 -15.87 -54.56
N PRO A 80 -12.68 -14.94 -54.09
CA PRO A 80 -11.53 -14.51 -54.88
C PRO A 80 -10.50 -15.64 -54.96
N GLU A 81 -10.17 -16.10 -56.18
CA GLU A 81 -9.15 -17.14 -56.40
C GLU A 81 -7.74 -16.69 -55.95
N SER A 82 -7.49 -15.39 -55.89
CA SER A 82 -6.23 -14.80 -55.45
C SER A 82 -6.14 -14.56 -53.94
N ALA A 83 -7.21 -14.78 -53.18
CA ALA A 83 -7.24 -14.50 -51.74
C ALA A 83 -6.87 -15.75 -50.92
N ASP A 84 -5.68 -15.73 -50.31
CA ASP A 84 -5.20 -16.73 -49.36
C ASP A 84 -5.83 -16.49 -47.97
N LEU A 85 -7.16 -16.59 -47.87
CA LEU A 85 -7.88 -16.30 -46.62
C LEU A 85 -7.53 -17.28 -45.49
N GLU A 86 -7.23 -18.54 -45.83
CA GLU A 86 -6.74 -19.53 -44.86
C GLU A 86 -5.32 -19.20 -44.38
N GLY A 87 -4.39 -18.86 -45.27
CA GLY A 87 -3.05 -18.45 -44.87
C GLY A 87 -3.02 -17.09 -44.17
N GLU A 88 -3.90 -16.14 -44.52
CA GLU A 88 -4.09 -14.89 -43.77
C GLU A 88 -4.65 -15.14 -42.37
N ALA A 89 -5.62 -16.05 -42.23
CA ALA A 89 -6.16 -16.46 -40.94
C ALA A 89 -5.09 -17.17 -40.09
N LYS A 90 -4.24 -18.02 -40.70
CA LYS A 90 -3.08 -18.63 -40.02
C LYS A 90 -2.07 -17.57 -39.58
N ARG A 91 -1.63 -16.69 -40.49
CA ARG A 91 -0.71 -15.58 -40.16
C ARG A 91 -1.26 -14.70 -39.04
N ARG A 92 -2.56 -14.41 -39.04
CA ARG A 92 -3.23 -13.66 -37.96
C ARG A 92 -3.22 -14.43 -36.63
N ALA A 93 -3.51 -15.72 -36.65
CA ALA A 93 -3.51 -16.58 -35.47
C ALA A 93 -2.10 -16.85 -34.92
N GLU A 94 -1.06 -16.71 -35.73
CA GLU A 94 0.34 -16.96 -35.37
C GLU A 94 1.16 -15.67 -35.20
N ARG A 95 0.56 -14.49 -35.38
CA ARG A 95 1.23 -13.18 -35.28
C ARG A 95 1.95 -12.96 -33.95
N TRP A 96 1.48 -13.62 -32.89
CA TRP A 96 2.12 -13.58 -31.58
C TRP A 96 3.56 -14.12 -31.61
N ARG A 97 3.93 -15.00 -32.56
CA ARG A 97 5.29 -15.55 -32.66
C ARG A 97 6.35 -14.50 -32.99
N ASP A 98 5.96 -13.44 -33.71
CA ASP A 98 6.84 -12.32 -34.05
C ASP A 98 6.75 -11.17 -33.02
N HIS A 99 5.85 -11.28 -32.03
CA HIS A 99 5.68 -10.26 -31.02
C HIS A 99 6.85 -10.31 -30.04
N TRP A 100 7.45 -9.14 -29.74
CA TRP A 100 8.66 -9.02 -28.94
C TRP A 100 8.62 -9.87 -27.65
N ALA A 101 7.49 -9.88 -26.95
CA ALA A 101 7.33 -10.60 -25.68
C ALA A 101 7.42 -12.14 -25.79
N PHE A 102 7.17 -12.71 -26.96
CA PHE A 102 7.23 -14.16 -27.21
C PHE A 102 8.49 -14.57 -27.98
N VAL A 103 9.35 -13.61 -28.33
CA VAL A 103 10.66 -13.85 -28.94
C VAL A 103 11.74 -13.76 -27.85
N PRO A 104 12.61 -14.77 -27.69
CA PRO A 104 13.70 -14.71 -26.71
C PRO A 104 14.57 -13.46 -26.90
N PRO A 105 14.98 -12.78 -25.80
CA PRO A 105 15.83 -11.61 -25.89
C PRO A 105 17.20 -11.96 -26.49
N SER A 106 17.80 -10.99 -27.17
CA SER A 106 19.14 -11.13 -27.75
C SER A 106 20.00 -9.92 -27.40
N MET A 107 21.31 -10.10 -27.29
CA MET A 107 22.21 -8.98 -26.98
C MET A 107 22.21 -8.02 -28.20
N PRO A 108 21.87 -6.73 -28.02
CA PRO A 108 21.94 -5.77 -29.12
C PRO A 108 23.38 -5.51 -29.55
N ASP A 109 23.56 -4.92 -30.74
CA ASP A 109 24.88 -4.52 -31.23
C ASP A 109 25.44 -3.37 -30.38
N LEU A 110 26.56 -3.62 -29.70
CA LEU A 110 27.25 -2.64 -28.86
C LEU A 110 28.44 -1.96 -29.57
N SER A 111 28.66 -2.21 -30.86
CA SER A 111 29.79 -1.66 -31.62
C SER A 111 29.80 -0.12 -31.69
N ALA A 112 28.63 0.51 -31.58
CA ALA A 112 28.47 1.97 -31.56
C ALA A 112 28.63 2.58 -30.14
N VAL A 113 28.72 1.76 -29.10
CA VAL A 113 28.91 2.23 -27.72
C VAL A 113 30.39 2.56 -27.51
N SER A 114 30.68 3.80 -27.10
CA SER A 114 32.07 4.20 -26.84
C SER A 114 32.63 3.53 -25.57
N GLU A 115 33.95 3.33 -25.50
CA GLU A 115 34.59 2.64 -24.36
C GLU A 115 34.32 3.29 -22.98
N ASN A 116 34.04 4.60 -22.95
CA ASN A 116 33.78 5.35 -21.73
C ASN A 116 32.29 5.58 -21.45
N GLU A 117 31.39 5.04 -22.28
CA GLU A 117 29.95 5.21 -22.14
C GLU A 117 29.29 3.91 -21.67
N GLN A 118 28.39 4.00 -20.70
CA GLN A 118 27.58 2.85 -20.33
C GLN A 118 26.53 2.57 -21.41
N PRO A 119 26.26 1.31 -21.78
CA PRO A 119 25.25 1.00 -22.77
C PRO A 119 23.85 1.51 -22.42
N ILE A 120 23.50 1.59 -21.13
CA ILE A 120 22.22 2.21 -20.69
C ILE A 120 22.10 3.63 -21.23
N ASP A 121 23.15 4.43 -21.03
CA ASP A 121 23.17 5.84 -21.43
C ASP A 121 23.17 5.98 -22.94
N HIS A 122 23.89 5.10 -23.65
CA HIS A 122 23.87 5.05 -25.10
C HIS A 122 22.45 4.86 -25.66
N PHE A 123 21.73 3.84 -25.20
CA PHE A 123 20.38 3.54 -25.71
C PHE A 123 19.38 4.64 -25.36
N VAL A 124 19.49 5.26 -24.18
CA VAL A 124 18.61 6.37 -23.78
C VAL A 124 18.92 7.63 -24.60
N LYS A 125 20.19 8.00 -24.74
CA LYS A 125 20.62 9.15 -25.56
C LYS A 125 20.19 8.98 -27.02
N ALA A 126 20.27 7.77 -27.59
CA ALA A 126 19.80 7.51 -28.94
C ALA A 126 18.29 7.79 -29.11
N ARG A 127 17.47 7.38 -28.13
CA ARG A 127 16.01 7.66 -28.12
C ARG A 127 15.69 9.14 -27.95
N LEU A 128 16.43 9.83 -27.09
CA LEU A 128 16.28 11.28 -26.89
C LEU A 128 16.71 12.07 -28.13
N ALA A 129 17.84 11.71 -28.75
CA ALA A 129 18.35 12.37 -29.96
C ALA A 129 17.36 12.26 -31.12
N ALA A 130 16.67 11.13 -31.29
CA ALA A 130 15.61 10.96 -32.28
C ALA A 130 14.41 11.91 -32.09
N LYS A 131 14.32 12.56 -30.93
CA LYS A 131 13.32 13.56 -30.56
C LYS A 131 13.91 14.96 -30.34
N ASN A 132 15.17 15.18 -30.72
CA ASN A 132 15.93 16.41 -30.48
C ASN A 132 16.00 16.79 -28.98
N LEU A 133 16.04 15.80 -28.11
CA LEU A 133 16.23 15.96 -26.67
C LEU A 133 17.62 15.45 -26.26
N THR A 134 18.07 15.91 -25.10
CA THR A 134 19.27 15.42 -24.41
C THR A 134 18.95 15.08 -22.97
N LEU A 135 19.84 14.30 -22.32
CA LEU A 135 19.81 14.10 -20.89
C LEU A 135 19.88 15.45 -20.15
N SER A 136 19.26 15.52 -18.99
CA SER A 136 19.41 16.61 -18.04
C SER A 136 20.78 16.54 -17.34
N PRO A 137 21.26 17.66 -16.77
CA PRO A 137 22.48 17.65 -15.97
C PRO A 137 22.38 16.68 -14.79
N ASP A 138 23.52 16.24 -14.27
CA ASP A 138 23.58 15.45 -13.04
C ASP A 138 22.89 16.16 -11.87
N ALA A 139 22.21 15.39 -11.03
CA ALA A 139 21.69 15.87 -9.77
C ALA A 139 22.84 16.26 -8.82
N SER A 140 22.55 17.18 -7.89
CA SER A 140 23.54 17.57 -6.89
C SER A 140 24.00 16.38 -6.04
N PRO A 141 25.23 16.39 -5.49
CA PRO A 141 25.74 15.26 -4.72
C PRO A 141 24.84 14.85 -3.54
N ARG A 142 24.24 15.82 -2.84
CA ARG A 142 23.29 15.56 -1.74
C ARG A 142 21.99 14.92 -2.22
N VAL A 143 21.47 15.32 -3.39
CA VAL A 143 20.28 14.69 -4.00
C VAL A 143 20.59 13.24 -4.36
N ILE A 144 21.75 12.97 -4.98
CA ILE A 144 22.17 11.60 -5.29
C ILE A 144 22.24 10.72 -4.04
N VAL A 145 22.83 11.21 -2.95
CA VAL A 145 22.91 10.46 -1.69
C VAL A 145 21.54 10.16 -1.10
N ARG A 146 20.66 11.16 -1.06
CA ARG A 146 19.28 10.99 -0.61
C ARG A 146 18.56 9.95 -1.48
N ARG A 147 18.66 10.07 -2.80
CA ARG A 147 18.03 9.16 -3.77
C ARG A 147 18.53 7.74 -3.63
N LEU A 148 19.85 7.54 -3.51
CA LEU A 148 20.46 6.23 -3.31
C LEU A 148 20.01 5.58 -2.00
N SER A 149 19.99 6.33 -0.89
CA SER A 149 19.59 5.79 0.41
C SER A 149 18.12 5.30 0.38
N TYR A 150 17.20 6.12 -0.13
CA TYR A 150 15.80 5.70 -0.24
C TYR A 150 15.58 4.58 -1.27
N ALA A 151 16.25 4.63 -2.41
CA ALA A 151 16.10 3.61 -3.46
C ALA A 151 16.62 2.25 -2.99
N LEU A 152 17.76 2.21 -2.27
CA LEU A 152 18.43 0.95 -1.93
C LEU A 152 18.05 0.40 -0.56
N VAL A 153 17.84 1.24 0.46
CA VAL A 153 17.53 0.79 1.84
C VAL A 153 16.21 1.35 2.40
N GLY A 154 15.58 2.30 1.71
CA GLY A 154 14.28 2.86 2.10
C GLY A 154 14.32 3.79 3.31
N LEU A 155 15.51 4.32 3.63
CA LEU A 155 15.74 5.19 4.80
C LEU A 155 16.39 6.51 4.33
N PRO A 156 16.21 7.62 5.08
CA PRO A 156 16.98 8.83 4.83
C PRO A 156 18.49 8.57 5.01
N PRO A 157 19.37 9.30 4.32
CA PRO A 157 20.80 9.23 4.59
C PRO A 157 21.13 9.75 5.98
N GLU A 158 22.23 9.26 6.55
CA GLU A 158 22.77 9.76 7.81
C GLU A 158 23.50 11.09 7.61
N LEU A 159 23.55 11.92 8.66
CA LEU A 159 24.21 13.24 8.59
C LEU A 159 25.70 13.14 8.22
N SER A 160 26.38 12.08 8.68
CA SER A 160 27.78 11.82 8.33
C SER A 160 27.95 11.56 6.84
N GLU A 161 27.00 10.88 6.19
CA GLU A 161 27.06 10.55 4.75
C GLU A 161 26.92 11.81 3.89
N LEU A 162 26.13 12.77 4.34
CA LEU A 162 26.00 14.08 3.69
C LEU A 162 27.30 14.90 3.81
N ALA A 163 27.96 14.83 4.96
CA ALA A 163 29.26 15.47 5.15
C ALA A 163 30.34 14.81 4.29
N GLU A 164 30.33 13.47 4.18
CA GLU A 164 31.26 12.71 3.34
C GLU A 164 31.11 13.04 1.85
N VAL A 165 29.87 13.10 1.33
CA VAL A 165 29.66 13.43 -0.08
C VAL A 165 30.07 14.86 -0.40
N ASP A 166 29.81 15.81 0.50
CA ASP A 166 30.25 17.20 0.34
C ASP A 166 31.78 17.29 0.31
N ALA A 167 32.47 16.52 1.15
CA ALA A 167 33.92 16.44 1.14
C ALA A 167 34.45 15.82 -0.15
N ALA A 168 33.85 14.71 -0.60
CA ALA A 168 34.24 14.02 -1.83
C ALA A 168 34.04 14.89 -3.08
N ALA A 169 32.97 15.71 -3.10
CA ALA A 169 32.74 16.68 -4.16
C ALA A 169 33.83 17.76 -4.20
N LYS A 170 34.26 18.26 -3.04
CA LYS A 170 35.34 19.27 -2.93
C LYS A 170 36.72 18.73 -3.30
N SER A 171 36.99 17.46 -3.02
CA SER A 171 38.29 16.81 -3.32
C SER A 171 38.37 16.20 -4.72
N GLY A 172 37.31 16.27 -5.53
CA GLY A 172 37.28 15.67 -6.87
C GLY A 172 37.21 14.13 -6.87
N SER A 173 36.86 13.50 -5.75
CA SER A 173 36.78 12.04 -5.59
C SER A 173 35.34 11.51 -5.59
N LEU A 174 34.39 12.30 -6.09
CA LEU A 174 32.95 12.01 -6.02
C LEU A 174 32.56 10.68 -6.69
N THR A 175 33.10 10.36 -7.86
CA THR A 175 32.76 9.12 -8.57
C THR A 175 33.19 7.87 -7.80
N ALA A 176 34.41 7.88 -7.24
CA ALA A 176 34.91 6.78 -6.42
C ALA A 176 34.09 6.64 -5.13
N TRP A 177 33.75 7.75 -4.48
CA TRP A 177 32.90 7.76 -3.30
C TRP A 177 31.49 7.23 -3.58
N LYS A 178 30.84 7.68 -4.67
CA LYS A 178 29.52 7.20 -5.09
C LYS A 178 29.51 5.68 -5.28
N THR A 179 30.54 5.16 -5.96
CA THR A 179 30.69 3.72 -6.20
C THR A 179 30.76 2.96 -4.87
N ALA A 180 31.63 3.39 -3.95
CA ALA A 180 31.77 2.78 -2.63
C ALA A 180 30.49 2.91 -1.77
N TYR A 181 29.76 4.03 -1.89
CA TYR A 181 28.50 4.25 -1.20
C TYR A 181 27.40 3.29 -1.70
N ILE A 182 27.28 3.12 -3.02
CA ILE A 182 26.37 2.14 -3.63
C ILE A 182 26.71 0.73 -3.13
N ASP A 183 27.98 0.34 -3.16
CA ASP A 183 28.42 -0.97 -2.72
C ASP A 183 28.09 -1.20 -1.22
N ARG A 184 28.25 -0.16 -0.38
CA ARG A 184 27.87 -0.18 1.04
C ARG A 184 26.36 -0.35 1.23
N LEU A 185 25.54 0.35 0.45
CA LEU A 185 24.08 0.24 0.53
C LEU A 185 23.57 -1.11 0.02
N LEU A 186 24.14 -1.65 -1.06
CA LEU A 186 23.82 -2.98 -1.57
C LEU A 186 24.24 -4.09 -0.59
N ALA A 187 25.30 -3.89 0.19
CA ALA A 187 25.73 -4.80 1.24
C ALA A 187 24.93 -4.65 2.56
N SER A 188 24.17 -3.56 2.71
CA SER A 188 23.36 -3.31 3.90
C SER A 188 22.27 -4.38 4.03
N PRO A 189 22.03 -4.93 5.23
CA PRO A 189 20.95 -5.89 5.42
C PRO A 189 19.55 -5.24 5.34
N HIS A 190 19.48 -3.90 5.37
CA HIS A 190 18.25 -3.14 5.07
C HIS A 190 17.90 -3.10 3.58
N PHE A 191 18.80 -3.53 2.69
CA PHE A 191 18.52 -3.69 1.26
C PHE A 191 17.38 -4.69 1.04
N GLY A 192 17.47 -5.86 1.64
CA GLY A 192 16.45 -6.91 1.54
C GLY A 192 15.12 -6.49 2.14
N GLU A 193 15.12 -5.64 3.19
CA GLU A 193 13.88 -5.05 3.71
C GLU A 193 13.25 -4.08 2.70
N ARG A 194 14.04 -3.23 2.03
CA ARG A 194 13.52 -2.32 1.01
C ARG A 194 12.97 -3.07 -0.20
N TRP A 195 13.78 -3.95 -0.79
CA TRP A 195 13.44 -4.64 -2.03
C TRP A 195 12.47 -5.81 -1.83
N GLY A 196 12.49 -6.43 -0.65
CA GLY A 196 11.54 -7.48 -0.29
C GLY A 196 10.11 -6.98 -0.26
N ARG A 197 9.88 -5.70 0.09
CA ARG A 197 8.55 -5.11 0.07
C ARG A 197 7.88 -5.21 -1.31
N TYR A 198 8.60 -4.89 -2.38
CA TYR A 198 8.05 -4.97 -3.74
C TYR A 198 7.65 -6.40 -4.13
N TRP A 199 8.44 -7.39 -3.71
CA TRP A 199 8.10 -8.79 -3.95
C TRP A 199 6.90 -9.27 -3.12
N LEU A 200 6.74 -8.77 -1.89
CA LEU A 200 5.61 -9.13 -1.02
C LEU A 200 4.28 -8.60 -1.55
N ASP A 201 4.28 -7.43 -2.20
CA ASP A 201 3.11 -6.88 -2.90
C ASP A 201 2.69 -7.78 -4.07
N ILE A 202 3.67 -8.25 -4.85
CA ILE A 202 3.45 -9.21 -5.95
C ILE A 202 2.89 -10.53 -5.42
N SER A 203 3.41 -10.98 -4.28
CA SER A 203 3.09 -12.26 -3.65
C SER A 203 1.74 -12.28 -2.93
N ARG A 204 1.02 -11.14 -2.85
CA ARG A 204 -0.19 -10.92 -2.04
C ARG A 204 -0.04 -11.32 -0.58
N TYR A 205 1.10 -10.96 0.02
CA TYR A 205 1.45 -11.28 1.40
C TYR A 205 0.37 -10.83 2.39
N ALA A 206 -0.01 -11.71 3.31
CA ALA A 206 -0.83 -11.39 4.46
C ALA A 206 -0.48 -12.32 5.63
N ASP A 207 -0.65 -11.82 6.86
CA ASP A 207 -0.55 -12.65 8.05
C ASP A 207 -1.85 -13.47 8.29
N THR A 208 -2.93 -13.21 7.55
CA THR A 208 -4.23 -13.88 7.72
C THR A 208 -4.81 -14.47 6.42
N LYS A 209 -5.58 -15.55 6.53
CA LYS A 209 -6.23 -16.32 5.44
C LYS A 209 -7.41 -15.61 4.76
N GLY A 210 -7.87 -14.50 5.34
CA GLY A 210 -9.17 -13.90 5.04
C GLY A 210 -10.31 -14.63 5.77
N TYR A 211 -11.52 -14.59 5.19
CA TYR A 211 -12.69 -15.26 5.77
C TYR A 211 -12.63 -16.79 5.54
N VAL A 212 -12.59 -17.55 6.65
CA VAL A 212 -12.65 -19.01 6.70
C VAL A 212 -13.68 -19.44 7.75
N PHE A 213 -14.35 -20.57 7.54
CA PHE A 213 -15.36 -21.10 8.46
C PHE A 213 -14.70 -22.12 9.41
N THR A 214 -14.94 -22.00 10.72
CA THR A 214 -14.51 -22.99 11.74
C THR A 214 -13.00 -23.29 11.84
N GLU A 215 -12.15 -22.45 11.26
CA GLU A 215 -10.69 -22.57 11.31
C GLU A 215 -10.03 -21.29 11.84
N ASP A 216 -8.79 -21.40 12.33
CA ASP A 216 -7.99 -20.24 12.68
C ASP A 216 -7.69 -19.41 11.41
N ARG A 217 -7.93 -18.10 11.53
CA ARG A 217 -7.74 -17.11 10.46
C ARG A 217 -6.29 -16.71 10.29
N GLU A 218 -5.44 -16.93 11.28
CA GLU A 218 -4.02 -16.60 11.21
C GLU A 218 -3.25 -17.60 10.35
N TYR A 219 -2.20 -17.10 9.71
CA TYR A 219 -1.08 -17.91 9.22
C TYR A 219 0.06 -17.81 10.25
N PRO A 220 0.23 -18.79 11.16
CA PRO A 220 1.17 -18.66 12.27
C PRO A 220 2.63 -18.38 11.86
N ASP A 221 3.01 -18.86 10.68
CA ASP A 221 4.36 -18.73 10.13
C ASP A 221 4.44 -17.82 8.90
N ALA A 222 3.41 -17.02 8.57
CA ALA A 222 3.47 -16.12 7.39
C ALA A 222 4.73 -15.25 7.38
N TRP A 223 5.08 -14.69 8.53
CA TRP A 223 6.27 -13.86 8.71
C TRP A 223 7.55 -14.56 8.25
N ARG A 224 7.65 -15.90 8.31
CA ARG A 224 8.84 -16.65 7.84
C ARG A 224 9.05 -16.52 6.34
N PHE A 225 7.99 -16.41 5.54
CA PHE A 225 8.12 -16.14 4.10
C PHE A 225 8.69 -14.75 3.85
N ARG A 226 8.23 -13.72 4.59
CA ARG A 226 8.84 -12.39 4.55
C ARG A 226 10.32 -12.45 4.89
N GLU A 227 10.69 -13.15 5.96
CA GLU A 227 12.11 -13.30 6.35
C GLU A 227 12.92 -14.01 5.27
N TRP A 228 12.37 -15.06 4.66
CA TRP A 228 13.03 -15.76 3.56
C TRP A 228 13.25 -14.84 2.35
N VAL A 229 12.27 -14.02 1.97
CA VAL A 229 12.39 -13.04 0.87
C VAL A 229 13.48 -12.01 1.19
N ILE A 230 13.45 -11.41 2.38
CA ILE A 230 14.45 -10.43 2.83
C ILE A 230 15.84 -11.04 2.78
N LYS A 231 16.00 -12.26 3.32
CA LYS A 231 17.29 -12.95 3.36
C LYS A 231 17.78 -13.30 1.95
N ALA A 232 16.92 -13.85 1.08
CA ALA A 232 17.31 -14.22 -0.27
C ALA A 232 17.82 -13.04 -1.09
N LEU A 233 17.18 -11.86 -0.95
CA LEU A 233 17.64 -10.63 -1.61
C LEU A 233 18.93 -10.09 -0.99
N ASN A 234 19.09 -10.17 0.33
CA ASN A 234 20.33 -9.78 1.00
C ASN A 234 21.52 -10.67 0.65
N ASP A 235 21.29 -11.98 0.51
CA ASP A 235 22.31 -12.93 0.06
C ASP A 235 22.61 -12.81 -1.45
N ASP A 236 21.85 -11.97 -2.17
CA ASP A 236 21.88 -11.85 -3.64
C ASP A 236 21.70 -13.21 -4.33
N MET A 237 20.73 -14.00 -3.83
CA MET A 237 20.35 -15.27 -4.44
C MET A 237 20.02 -15.04 -5.92
N PRO A 238 20.59 -15.84 -6.85
CA PRO A 238 20.24 -15.76 -8.26
C PRO A 238 18.73 -15.78 -8.44
N TYR A 239 18.20 -14.81 -9.20
CA TYR A 239 16.75 -14.63 -9.31
C TYR A 239 16.04 -15.88 -9.87
N ASP A 240 16.69 -16.63 -10.75
CA ASP A 240 16.18 -17.91 -11.26
C ASP A 240 16.01 -18.95 -10.13
N GLU A 241 16.99 -19.08 -9.23
CA GLU A 241 16.91 -19.90 -8.00
C GLU A 241 15.85 -19.38 -7.03
N PHE A 242 15.73 -18.06 -6.87
CA PHE A 242 14.71 -17.41 -6.07
C PHE A 242 13.29 -17.75 -6.55
N LEU A 243 13.05 -17.79 -7.86
CA LEU A 243 11.77 -18.24 -8.42
C LEU A 243 11.56 -19.75 -8.22
N LYS A 244 12.58 -20.56 -8.50
CA LYS A 244 12.49 -22.03 -8.39
C LYS A 244 12.12 -22.47 -6.97
N ARG A 245 12.74 -21.89 -5.94
CA ARG A 245 12.45 -22.22 -4.53
C ARG A 245 11.01 -21.90 -4.13
N GLN A 246 10.45 -20.81 -4.64
CA GLN A 246 9.07 -20.43 -4.33
C GLN A 246 8.03 -21.40 -4.92
N LEU A 247 8.39 -22.14 -5.97
CA LEU A 247 7.51 -23.12 -6.61
C LEU A 247 7.76 -24.55 -6.11
N SER A 248 9.01 -24.90 -5.79
CA SER A 248 9.41 -26.29 -5.57
C SER A 248 10.54 -26.47 -4.54
N ALA A 249 10.65 -25.64 -3.50
CA ALA A 249 11.69 -25.78 -2.47
C ALA A 249 11.76 -27.18 -1.82
N ASP A 250 10.64 -27.89 -1.71
CA ASP A 250 10.57 -29.27 -1.19
C ASP A 250 11.27 -30.30 -2.09
N ARG A 251 11.58 -29.94 -3.34
CA ARG A 251 12.24 -30.76 -4.36
C ARG A 251 13.66 -30.28 -4.68
N MET A 252 14.16 -29.28 -3.96
CA MET A 252 15.46 -28.63 -4.22
C MET A 252 16.45 -28.90 -3.08
N PRO A 253 17.77 -28.73 -3.33
CA PRO A 253 18.76 -28.82 -2.26
C PRO A 253 18.45 -27.91 -1.06
N GLY A 254 18.55 -28.47 0.14
CA GLY A 254 18.17 -27.81 1.41
C GLY A 254 16.69 -27.98 1.79
N SER A 255 15.96 -28.90 1.15
CA SER A 255 14.53 -29.18 1.46
C SER A 255 14.29 -29.72 2.87
N ASP A 256 15.33 -30.13 3.58
CA ASP A 256 15.32 -30.55 4.98
C ASP A 256 15.32 -29.37 5.96
N ASP A 257 15.69 -28.17 5.52
CA ASP A 257 15.66 -26.94 6.31
C ASP A 257 14.27 -26.26 6.21
N PRO A 258 13.50 -26.17 7.32
CA PRO A 258 12.21 -25.48 7.34
C PRO A 258 12.29 -24.01 6.91
N ALA A 259 13.45 -23.35 7.08
CA ALA A 259 13.66 -21.98 6.63
C ALA A 259 13.66 -21.88 5.09
N GLN A 260 14.20 -22.89 4.38
CA GLN A 260 14.13 -22.94 2.92
C GLN A 260 12.72 -23.24 2.42
N LEU A 261 11.99 -24.10 3.13
CA LEU A 261 10.60 -24.43 2.78
C LEU A 261 9.65 -23.22 2.92
N ALA A 262 10.02 -22.20 3.70
CA ALA A 262 9.25 -20.97 3.81
C ALA A 262 9.08 -20.22 2.47
N ALA A 263 9.96 -20.45 1.50
CA ALA A 263 9.87 -19.90 0.13
C ALA A 263 8.50 -20.17 -0.51
N MET A 264 7.91 -21.35 -0.26
CA MET A 264 6.61 -21.74 -0.82
C MET A 264 5.43 -20.95 -0.26
N GLY A 265 5.67 -20.03 0.69
CA GLY A 265 4.72 -18.99 1.09
C GLY A 265 4.11 -18.24 -0.10
N TYR A 266 4.87 -18.09 -1.21
CA TYR A 266 4.38 -17.54 -2.48
C TYR A 266 3.10 -18.23 -3.00
N LEU A 267 3.01 -19.55 -2.83
CA LEU A 267 1.88 -20.39 -3.26
C LEU A 267 0.84 -20.64 -2.16
N THR A 268 1.22 -20.52 -0.87
CA THR A 268 0.39 -20.96 0.27
C THR A 268 -0.21 -19.83 1.10
N LEU A 269 0.33 -18.61 1.03
CA LEU A 269 -0.18 -17.44 1.77
C LEU A 269 -1.31 -16.68 1.07
N GLY A 270 -1.88 -17.21 -0.02
CA GLY A 270 -3.03 -16.63 -0.72
C GLY A 270 -4.33 -16.63 0.10
N ARG A 271 -5.41 -16.11 -0.48
CA ARG A 271 -6.75 -16.19 0.13
C ARG A 271 -7.25 -17.65 0.11
N ARG A 272 -8.03 -18.05 1.10
CA ARG A 272 -8.57 -19.42 1.17
C ARG A 272 -9.90 -19.66 0.46
N PHE A 273 -10.62 -18.62 0.04
CA PHE A 273 -11.87 -18.75 -0.74
C PHE A 273 -12.87 -19.76 -0.13
N LEU A 274 -13.13 -19.70 1.18
CA LEU A 274 -13.96 -20.69 1.89
C LEU A 274 -13.47 -22.14 1.72
N ASN A 275 -12.14 -22.31 1.60
CA ASN A 275 -11.46 -23.57 1.28
C ASN A 275 -11.89 -24.20 -0.06
N ASN A 276 -12.36 -23.41 -1.03
CA ASN A 276 -12.62 -23.89 -2.39
C ASN A 276 -11.29 -24.21 -3.10
N PRO A 277 -10.97 -25.49 -3.38
CA PRO A 277 -9.70 -25.86 -3.99
C PRO A 277 -9.52 -25.28 -5.40
N HIS A 278 -10.60 -25.11 -6.16
CA HIS A 278 -10.53 -24.59 -7.52
C HIS A 278 -10.10 -23.13 -7.58
N ASP A 279 -10.61 -22.31 -6.65
CA ASP A 279 -10.27 -20.88 -6.58
C ASP A 279 -8.89 -20.66 -5.94
N ILE A 280 -8.47 -21.53 -5.02
CA ILE A 280 -7.07 -21.52 -4.51
C ILE A 280 -6.08 -21.85 -5.63
N ILE A 281 -6.38 -22.84 -6.47
CA ILE A 281 -5.53 -23.18 -7.61
C ILE A 281 -5.52 -22.06 -8.66
N ASP A 282 -6.67 -21.45 -8.95
CA ASP A 282 -6.76 -20.29 -9.84
C ASP A 282 -5.88 -19.14 -9.35
N ASP A 283 -5.94 -18.80 -8.05
CA ASP A 283 -5.06 -17.80 -7.42
C ASP A 283 -3.56 -18.15 -7.50
N ARG A 284 -3.20 -19.45 -7.45
CA ARG A 284 -1.81 -19.91 -7.66
C ARG A 284 -1.37 -19.75 -9.11
N ILE A 285 -2.21 -20.13 -10.07
CA ILE A 285 -1.92 -19.93 -11.50
C ILE A 285 -1.76 -18.43 -11.78
N ASP A 286 -2.66 -17.63 -11.23
CA ASP A 286 -2.69 -16.19 -11.38
C ASP A 286 -1.42 -15.51 -10.86
N VAL A 287 -1.02 -15.77 -9.61
CA VAL A 287 0.19 -15.15 -9.04
C VAL A 287 1.44 -15.63 -9.78
N VAL A 288 1.50 -16.88 -10.23
CA VAL A 288 2.67 -17.40 -10.95
C VAL A 288 2.78 -16.77 -12.34
N THR A 289 1.68 -16.72 -13.09
CA THR A 289 1.67 -16.19 -14.46
C THR A 289 1.84 -14.68 -14.49
N ARG A 290 1.12 -13.92 -13.66
CA ARG A 290 1.29 -12.46 -13.56
C ARG A 290 2.60 -12.07 -12.88
N GLY A 291 2.94 -12.74 -11.78
CA GLY A 291 4.11 -12.41 -10.97
C GLY A 291 5.45 -12.83 -11.58
N MET A 292 5.54 -13.97 -12.26
CA MET A 292 6.83 -14.46 -12.80
C MET A 292 6.97 -14.28 -14.31
N LEU A 293 5.86 -14.35 -15.07
CA LEU A 293 5.88 -14.29 -16.54
C LEU A 293 5.30 -12.98 -17.09
N GLY A 294 4.63 -12.18 -16.25
CA GLY A 294 3.93 -11.00 -16.73
C GLY A 294 2.85 -11.33 -17.76
N LEU A 295 2.12 -12.44 -17.59
CA LEU A 295 1.00 -12.84 -18.44
C LEU A 295 -0.26 -13.06 -17.63
N THR A 296 -1.41 -12.74 -18.23
CA THR A 296 -2.73 -13.04 -17.66
C THR A 296 -3.25 -14.36 -18.21
N ALA A 297 -3.19 -15.44 -17.41
CA ALA A 297 -3.69 -16.75 -17.84
C ALA A 297 -5.11 -17.08 -17.37
N THR A 298 -5.63 -16.40 -16.36
CA THR A 298 -6.89 -16.81 -15.68
C THR A 298 -8.14 -16.67 -16.54
N CYS A 299 -8.16 -15.78 -17.53
CA CYS A 299 -9.26 -15.75 -18.51
C CYS A 299 -9.39 -17.08 -19.28
N ALA A 300 -8.28 -17.81 -19.45
CA ALA A 300 -8.25 -19.12 -20.11
C ALA A 300 -9.00 -20.22 -19.32
N ARG A 301 -9.39 -19.97 -18.06
CA ARG A 301 -10.17 -20.88 -17.20
C ARG A 301 -11.50 -21.30 -17.83
N CYS A 302 -12.19 -20.37 -18.50
CA CYS A 302 -13.54 -20.58 -19.01
C CYS A 302 -13.59 -20.75 -20.54
N HIS A 303 -12.70 -20.09 -21.26
CA HIS A 303 -12.60 -20.09 -22.72
C HIS A 303 -11.16 -19.74 -23.13
N ASP A 304 -10.71 -20.06 -24.34
CA ASP A 304 -9.37 -19.67 -24.79
C ASP A 304 -9.13 -18.18 -24.59
N HIS A 305 -7.94 -17.79 -24.15
CA HIS A 305 -7.65 -16.40 -23.87
C HIS A 305 -7.95 -15.52 -25.09
N LYS A 306 -8.58 -14.36 -24.85
CA LYS A 306 -9.20 -13.55 -25.92
C LYS A 306 -8.20 -13.05 -26.97
N PHE A 307 -6.95 -12.81 -26.56
CA PHE A 307 -5.92 -12.20 -27.41
C PHE A 307 -4.61 -12.97 -27.38
N ASP A 308 -4.09 -13.22 -26.17
CA ASP A 308 -2.85 -13.99 -26.01
C ASP A 308 -3.01 -15.46 -26.41
N PRO A 309 -1.93 -16.10 -26.90
CA PRO A 309 -1.90 -17.49 -27.35
C PRO A 309 -1.93 -18.49 -26.19
N ILE A 310 -2.93 -18.37 -25.30
CA ILE A 310 -3.12 -19.22 -24.13
C ILE A 310 -4.46 -19.96 -24.31
N PRO A 311 -4.45 -21.17 -24.89
CA PRO A 311 -5.65 -21.99 -24.98
C PRO A 311 -6.11 -22.42 -23.59
N THR A 312 -7.39 -22.76 -23.44
CA THR A 312 -7.93 -23.31 -22.19
C THR A 312 -7.17 -24.57 -21.75
N ALA A 313 -6.68 -25.37 -22.70
CA ALA A 313 -5.84 -26.53 -22.42
C ALA A 313 -4.57 -26.18 -21.62
N ASP A 314 -3.94 -25.04 -21.89
CA ASP A 314 -2.73 -24.61 -21.18
C ASP A 314 -3.04 -24.20 -19.74
N TYR A 315 -4.16 -23.50 -19.53
CA TYR A 315 -4.63 -23.21 -18.17
C TYR A 315 -4.87 -24.49 -17.38
N TYR A 316 -5.55 -25.48 -17.95
CA TYR A 316 -5.81 -26.75 -17.25
C TYR A 316 -4.55 -27.62 -17.11
N SER A 317 -3.55 -27.44 -17.97
CA SER A 317 -2.23 -28.05 -17.82
C SER A 317 -1.52 -27.53 -16.56
N LEU A 318 -1.55 -26.21 -16.33
CA LEU A 318 -1.05 -25.59 -15.08
C LEU A 318 -1.92 -25.94 -13.87
N TYR A 319 -3.24 -25.98 -14.03
CA TYR A 319 -4.17 -26.43 -12.99
C TYR A 319 -3.79 -27.83 -12.48
N GLY A 320 -3.47 -28.76 -13.40
CA GLY A 320 -3.03 -30.11 -13.04
C GLY A 320 -1.77 -30.16 -12.19
N VAL A 321 -0.82 -29.23 -12.40
CA VAL A 321 0.38 -29.11 -11.56
C VAL A 321 0.01 -28.82 -10.10
N PHE A 322 -0.80 -27.79 -9.87
CA PHE A 322 -1.19 -27.40 -8.51
C PHE A 322 -2.24 -28.33 -7.88
N ALA A 323 -3.12 -28.93 -8.69
CA ALA A 323 -4.05 -29.97 -8.25
C ALA A 323 -3.35 -31.27 -7.84
N SER A 324 -2.11 -31.48 -8.31
CA SER A 324 -1.25 -32.62 -7.94
C SER A 324 -0.36 -32.33 -6.75
N SER A 325 -0.65 -31.28 -5.98
CA SER A 325 0.11 -30.86 -4.81
C SER A 325 -0.79 -30.80 -3.57
N ASP A 326 -0.25 -31.08 -2.39
CA ASP A 326 -0.96 -31.01 -1.10
C ASP A 326 -0.21 -30.16 -0.08
N GLU A 327 -0.96 -29.55 0.84
CA GLU A 327 -0.42 -28.88 2.02
C GLU A 327 -0.47 -29.86 3.20
N PRO A 328 0.67 -30.43 3.62
CA PRO A 328 0.68 -31.46 4.64
C PRO A 328 0.33 -30.88 6.01
N LYS A 329 -0.50 -31.60 6.77
CA LYS A 329 -0.88 -31.24 8.14
C LYS A 329 0.19 -31.70 9.12
N ASN A 330 0.56 -30.85 10.09
CA ASN A 330 1.50 -31.15 11.19
C ASN A 330 2.97 -31.39 10.76
N GLU A 331 3.50 -30.51 9.91
CA GLU A 331 4.90 -30.54 9.44
C GLU A 331 5.74 -29.39 10.02
N PRO A 332 7.09 -29.45 9.95
CA PRO A 332 7.99 -28.42 10.50
C PRO A 332 7.82 -27.01 9.92
N SER A 333 7.23 -26.89 8.72
CA SER A 333 6.88 -25.61 8.09
C SER A 333 5.43 -25.65 7.60
N THR A 334 4.59 -24.76 8.12
CA THR A 334 3.17 -24.64 7.71
C THR A 334 2.98 -24.03 6.31
N LEU A 335 4.06 -23.55 5.69
CA LEU A 335 4.07 -22.96 4.34
C LEU A 335 4.45 -23.97 3.25
N ARG A 336 4.81 -25.20 3.64
CA ARG A 336 5.27 -26.26 2.74
C ARG A 336 4.15 -26.73 1.84
N LEU A 337 4.48 -26.92 0.56
CA LEU A 337 3.66 -27.68 -0.39
C LEU A 337 4.43 -28.95 -0.77
N VAL A 338 3.75 -30.08 -0.94
CA VAL A 338 4.36 -31.36 -1.33
C VAL A 338 3.64 -31.96 -2.53
N ASP A 339 4.33 -32.82 -3.27
CA ASP A 339 3.74 -33.56 -4.36
C ASP A 339 2.82 -34.67 -3.85
N ARG A 340 1.67 -34.84 -4.50
CA ARG A 340 0.80 -36.01 -4.26
C ARG A 340 1.49 -37.28 -4.73
N ALA A 341 1.35 -38.35 -3.94
CA ALA A 341 1.84 -39.68 -4.32
C ALA A 341 1.23 -40.17 -5.66
N ASN A 342 -0.04 -39.82 -5.89
CA ASN A 342 -0.73 -40.06 -7.16
C ASN A 342 -1.15 -38.71 -7.75
N PRO A 343 -0.42 -38.19 -8.76
CA PRO A 343 -0.79 -36.96 -9.42
C PRO A 343 -2.18 -37.02 -10.06
N VAL A 344 -2.82 -35.86 -10.15
CA VAL A 344 -4.13 -35.72 -10.77
C VAL A 344 -3.95 -35.62 -12.28
N GLU A 345 -4.67 -36.45 -13.04
CA GLU A 345 -4.85 -36.25 -14.48
C GLU A 345 -5.80 -35.05 -14.70
N PRO A 346 -5.32 -33.92 -15.23
CA PRO A 346 -6.16 -32.76 -15.39
C PRO A 346 -7.08 -32.92 -16.60
N VAL A 347 -8.29 -32.40 -16.45
CA VAL A 347 -9.30 -32.32 -17.51
C VAL A 347 -9.75 -30.88 -17.64
N ILE A 348 -10.17 -30.49 -18.84
CA ILE A 348 -10.75 -29.17 -19.06
C ILE A 348 -12.10 -29.10 -18.36
N PHE A 349 -12.31 -28.11 -17.49
CA PHE A 349 -13.66 -27.81 -17.01
C PHE A 349 -14.37 -26.91 -18.01
N GLN A 350 -15.43 -27.42 -18.62
CA GLN A 350 -16.19 -26.69 -19.63
C GLN A 350 -16.79 -25.44 -19.00
N ARG A 351 -16.48 -24.26 -19.57
CA ARG A 351 -16.87 -22.95 -19.03
C ARG A 351 -16.45 -22.74 -17.57
N GLY A 352 -15.36 -23.39 -17.14
CA GLY A 352 -14.84 -23.28 -15.78
C GLY A 352 -15.62 -24.06 -14.72
N SER A 353 -16.61 -24.88 -15.11
CA SER A 353 -17.47 -25.62 -14.17
C SER A 353 -16.88 -27.01 -13.81
N PRO A 354 -16.45 -27.25 -12.56
CA PRO A 354 -15.83 -28.54 -12.18
C PRO A 354 -16.75 -29.75 -12.34
N GLY A 355 -18.06 -29.53 -12.31
CA GLY A 355 -19.07 -30.57 -12.54
C GLY A 355 -19.22 -30.98 -14.00
N ASN A 356 -18.65 -30.22 -14.95
CA ASN A 356 -18.73 -30.49 -16.37
C ASN A 356 -17.32 -30.68 -16.98
N ARG A 357 -16.91 -31.94 -17.09
CA ARG A 357 -15.56 -32.34 -17.54
C ARG A 357 -15.52 -32.51 -19.06
N GLY A 358 -14.52 -31.90 -19.69
CA GLY A 358 -14.15 -32.09 -21.09
C GLY A 358 -12.91 -32.97 -21.22
N ASP A 359 -12.12 -32.71 -22.27
CA ASP A 359 -10.97 -33.52 -22.64
C ASP A 359 -9.86 -33.51 -21.57
N ALA A 360 -9.17 -34.64 -21.45
CA ALA A 360 -7.94 -34.74 -20.68
C ALA A 360 -6.82 -33.94 -21.34
N VAL A 361 -6.05 -33.24 -20.54
CA VAL A 361 -4.85 -32.52 -20.97
C VAL A 361 -3.68 -32.99 -20.12
N PRO A 362 -2.46 -33.12 -20.65
CA PRO A 362 -1.33 -33.45 -19.81
C PRO A 362 -0.81 -32.19 -19.11
N ARG A 363 -0.22 -32.35 -17.92
CA ARG A 363 0.51 -31.28 -17.25
C ARG A 363 1.69 -30.87 -18.13
N ARG A 364 1.84 -29.57 -18.39
CA ARG A 364 2.90 -28.99 -19.22
C ARG A 364 2.98 -27.48 -18.98
N PHE A 365 4.03 -26.85 -19.53
CA PHE A 365 4.13 -25.40 -19.56
C PHE A 365 3.25 -24.77 -20.64
N LEU A 366 3.15 -23.44 -20.66
CA LEU A 366 2.41 -22.70 -21.69
C LEU A 366 3.02 -23.01 -23.06
N THR A 367 2.19 -23.48 -23.99
CA THR A 367 2.62 -23.89 -25.33
C THR A 367 3.24 -22.75 -26.12
N ALA A 368 2.74 -21.52 -25.95
CA ALA A 368 3.30 -20.32 -26.56
C ALA A 368 4.71 -19.95 -26.08
N LEU A 369 5.14 -20.47 -24.93
CA LEU A 369 6.48 -20.27 -24.35
C LEU A 369 7.33 -21.53 -24.39
N SER A 370 6.85 -22.58 -25.05
CA SER A 370 7.51 -23.88 -25.12
C SER A 370 7.97 -24.18 -26.54
N ALA A 371 8.99 -25.03 -26.66
CA ALA A 371 9.30 -25.64 -27.95
C ALA A 371 8.10 -26.48 -28.43
N PRO A 372 7.83 -26.58 -29.75
CA PRO A 372 6.68 -27.33 -30.28
C PRO A 372 6.62 -28.80 -29.84
N ASP A 373 7.77 -29.40 -29.55
CA ASP A 373 7.96 -30.80 -29.13
C ASP A 373 8.25 -30.95 -27.63
N ALA A 374 8.06 -29.89 -26.83
CA ALA A 374 8.30 -29.94 -25.39
C ALA A 374 7.45 -31.06 -24.74
N PRO A 375 8.08 -31.98 -23.97
CA PRO A 375 7.38 -33.09 -23.37
C PRO A 375 6.40 -32.62 -22.29
N ALA A 376 5.39 -33.44 -22.03
CA ALA A 376 4.56 -33.28 -20.85
C ALA A 376 5.37 -33.50 -19.56
N PHE A 377 4.97 -32.81 -18.50
CA PHE A 377 5.53 -32.96 -17.16
C PHE A 377 5.19 -34.33 -16.59
N SER A 378 6.20 -34.98 -16.01
CA SER A 378 6.11 -36.36 -15.52
C SER A 378 6.69 -36.56 -14.12
N ASP A 379 7.49 -35.62 -13.60
CA ASP A 379 8.08 -35.72 -12.27
C ASP A 379 7.15 -35.17 -11.19
N GLY A 380 6.70 -36.05 -10.30
CA GLY A 380 5.88 -35.68 -9.14
C GLY A 380 4.64 -34.90 -9.54
N SER A 381 4.45 -33.70 -8.97
CA SER A 381 3.37 -32.79 -9.34
C SER A 381 3.59 -32.05 -10.66
N GLY A 382 4.83 -31.99 -11.16
CA GLY A 382 5.25 -31.12 -12.25
C GLY A 382 5.69 -29.73 -11.79
N ARG A 383 5.67 -29.41 -10.48
CA ARG A 383 6.08 -28.08 -9.96
C ARG A 383 7.54 -27.78 -10.23
N LEU A 384 8.44 -28.76 -10.09
CA LEU A 384 9.87 -28.57 -10.37
C LEU A 384 10.11 -28.32 -11.88
N GLU A 385 9.42 -29.05 -12.76
CA GLU A 385 9.51 -28.86 -14.20
C GLU A 385 8.92 -27.51 -14.64
N LEU A 386 7.81 -27.09 -14.03
CA LEU A 386 7.24 -25.75 -14.19
C LEU A 386 8.23 -24.67 -13.75
N ALA A 387 8.86 -24.85 -12.59
CA ALA A 387 9.85 -23.94 -12.04
C ALA A 387 11.07 -23.78 -12.97
N ASN A 388 11.59 -24.89 -13.51
CA ASN A 388 12.67 -24.88 -14.49
C ASN A 388 12.27 -24.21 -15.81
N SER A 389 11.02 -24.38 -16.25
CA SER A 389 10.51 -23.76 -17.48
C SER A 389 10.35 -22.23 -17.33
N ILE A 390 9.88 -21.77 -16.17
CA ILE A 390 9.78 -20.35 -15.84
C ILE A 390 11.18 -19.75 -15.72
N ALA A 391 12.07 -20.37 -14.96
CA ALA A 391 13.40 -19.87 -14.67
C ALA A 391 14.43 -20.13 -15.81
N SER A 392 13.99 -20.68 -16.94
CA SER A 392 14.87 -20.95 -18.08
C SER A 392 15.36 -19.65 -18.71
N ARG A 393 16.65 -19.62 -19.07
CA ARG A 393 17.25 -18.54 -19.87
C ARG A 393 16.61 -18.39 -21.26
N SER A 394 16.03 -19.46 -21.80
CA SER A 394 15.32 -19.43 -23.09
C SER A 394 13.89 -18.89 -22.98
N ASN A 395 13.39 -18.68 -21.76
CA ASN A 395 12.06 -18.11 -21.55
C ASN A 395 12.10 -16.60 -21.91
N PRO A 396 11.30 -16.13 -22.87
CA PRO A 396 11.38 -14.76 -23.37
C PRO A 396 10.90 -13.69 -22.37
N LEU A 397 10.22 -14.09 -21.29
CA LEU A 397 9.51 -13.18 -20.40
C LEU A 397 10.20 -13.00 -19.06
N THR A 398 10.65 -14.08 -18.41
CA THR A 398 11.10 -14.05 -17.01
C THR A 398 12.16 -12.99 -16.74
N GLY A 399 13.20 -12.93 -17.57
CA GLY A 399 14.25 -11.92 -17.45
C GLY A 399 13.76 -10.49 -17.74
N ARG A 400 12.95 -10.30 -18.80
CA ARG A 400 12.39 -8.98 -19.17
C ARG A 400 11.47 -8.43 -18.09
N VAL A 401 10.64 -9.28 -17.54
CA VAL A 401 9.69 -8.94 -16.48
C VAL A 401 10.43 -8.55 -15.19
N ALA A 402 11.47 -9.29 -14.83
CA ALA A 402 12.33 -8.94 -13.69
C ALA A 402 13.03 -7.59 -13.88
N VAL A 403 13.68 -7.40 -15.03
CA VAL A 403 14.37 -6.15 -15.39
C VAL A 403 13.42 -4.96 -15.43
N ASN A 404 12.25 -5.11 -16.05
CA ASN A 404 11.28 -4.03 -16.16
C ASN A 404 10.77 -3.59 -14.78
N ARG A 405 10.60 -4.52 -13.83
CA ARG A 405 10.22 -4.18 -12.45
C ARG A 405 11.33 -3.49 -11.70
N VAL A 406 12.57 -3.96 -11.79
CA VAL A 406 13.73 -3.28 -11.18
C VAL A 406 13.86 -1.86 -11.73
N TRP A 407 13.75 -1.70 -13.05
CA TRP A 407 13.74 -0.40 -13.70
C TRP A 407 12.60 0.48 -13.19
N MET A 408 11.38 -0.07 -13.15
CA MET A 408 10.18 0.65 -12.65
C MET A 408 10.36 1.13 -11.21
N HIS A 409 10.92 0.32 -10.32
CA HIS A 409 11.12 0.73 -8.92
C HIS A 409 12.22 1.78 -8.75
N LEU A 410 13.19 1.84 -9.67
CA LEU A 410 14.25 2.84 -9.65
C LEU A 410 13.84 4.15 -10.33
N PHE A 411 13.00 4.11 -11.37
CA PHE A 411 12.57 5.27 -12.17
C PHE A 411 11.10 5.68 -11.98
N ASP A 412 10.35 5.01 -11.10
CA ASP A 412 8.90 5.16 -10.91
C ASP A 412 8.05 4.84 -12.17
N ARG A 413 8.67 4.29 -13.21
CA ARG A 413 8.05 3.91 -14.48
C ARG A 413 8.88 2.85 -15.19
N GLY A 414 8.23 1.79 -15.68
CA GLY A 414 8.87 0.72 -16.45
C GLY A 414 9.20 1.12 -17.89
N LEU A 415 10.09 0.35 -18.54
CA LEU A 415 10.24 0.37 -20.00
C LEU A 415 8.98 -0.16 -20.70
N VAL A 416 8.27 -1.06 -20.02
CA VAL A 416 6.92 -1.53 -20.35
C VAL A 416 5.98 -1.07 -19.24
N ASP A 417 4.96 -0.30 -19.57
CA ASP A 417 4.06 0.36 -18.60
C ASP A 417 3.17 -0.62 -17.80
N SER A 418 3.00 -1.85 -18.30
CA SER A 418 2.21 -2.94 -17.72
C SER A 418 3.11 -4.06 -17.15
N PRO A 419 3.62 -3.91 -15.91
CA PRO A 419 4.63 -4.81 -15.35
C PRO A 419 4.19 -6.26 -15.12
N SER A 420 2.89 -6.58 -15.28
CA SER A 420 2.35 -7.94 -15.17
C SER A 420 1.49 -8.37 -16.36
N ASP A 421 1.56 -7.63 -17.48
CA ASP A 421 0.87 -7.95 -18.73
C ASP A 421 1.72 -7.55 -19.94
N PHE A 422 2.45 -8.51 -20.49
CA PHE A 422 3.34 -8.42 -21.65
C PHE A 422 2.68 -9.05 -22.89
N GLY A 423 1.37 -9.31 -22.83
CA GLY A 423 0.63 -9.97 -23.89
C GLY A 423 0.67 -9.24 -25.24
N VAL A 424 0.03 -9.81 -26.25
CA VAL A 424 0.06 -9.32 -27.65
C VAL A 424 -0.60 -7.94 -27.84
N ARG A 425 -1.32 -7.46 -26.82
CA ARG A 425 -1.97 -6.13 -26.81
C ARG A 425 -1.16 -5.08 -26.05
N THR A 426 -0.07 -5.47 -25.43
CA THR A 426 0.80 -4.56 -24.70
C THR A 426 1.62 -3.74 -25.66
N ASP A 427 1.67 -2.44 -25.44
CA ASP A 427 2.53 -1.55 -26.20
C ASP A 427 3.99 -2.03 -26.13
N PRO A 428 4.76 -1.88 -27.22
CA PRO A 428 6.17 -2.25 -27.19
C PRO A 428 6.93 -1.43 -26.12
N PRO A 429 8.05 -1.96 -25.60
CA PRO A 429 8.88 -1.22 -24.67
C PRO A 429 9.27 0.14 -25.26
N THR A 430 9.34 1.18 -24.42
CA THR A 430 9.79 2.52 -24.84
C THR A 430 11.19 2.47 -25.47
N ASN A 431 12.02 1.53 -25.00
CA ASN A 431 13.31 1.18 -25.57
C ASN A 431 13.53 -0.35 -25.58
N PRO A 432 13.20 -1.06 -26.69
CA PRO A 432 13.34 -2.51 -26.78
C PRO A 432 14.79 -3.00 -26.70
N GLU A 433 15.74 -2.28 -27.31
CA GLU A 433 17.17 -2.63 -27.29
C GLU A 433 17.72 -2.55 -25.86
N LEU A 434 17.34 -1.52 -25.12
CA LEU A 434 17.72 -1.39 -23.71
C LEU A 434 17.13 -2.50 -22.83
N LEU A 435 15.85 -2.85 -23.05
CA LEU A 435 15.22 -3.95 -22.31
C LEU A 435 15.94 -5.28 -22.57
N ASP A 436 16.26 -5.57 -23.83
CA ASP A 436 16.96 -6.80 -24.21
C ASP A 436 18.42 -6.80 -23.71
N TYR A 437 19.13 -5.68 -23.80
CA TYR A 437 20.47 -5.52 -23.23
C TYR A 437 20.48 -5.81 -21.73
N LEU A 438 19.62 -5.14 -20.96
CA LEU A 438 19.55 -5.32 -19.51
C LEU A 438 19.14 -6.75 -19.15
N THR A 439 18.24 -7.36 -19.93
CA THR A 439 17.80 -8.74 -19.72
C THR A 439 18.95 -9.73 -19.95
N MET A 440 19.68 -9.60 -21.05
CA MET A 440 20.82 -10.47 -21.34
C MET A 440 21.94 -10.26 -20.33
N SER A 441 22.30 -9.01 -20.04
CA SER A 441 23.27 -8.64 -19.00
C SER A 441 22.90 -9.24 -17.64
N PHE A 442 21.64 -9.13 -17.23
CA PHE A 442 21.14 -9.69 -15.97
C PHE A 442 21.33 -11.21 -15.90
N MET A 443 20.97 -11.94 -16.96
CA MET A 443 21.15 -13.39 -17.01
C MET A 443 22.63 -13.80 -17.12
N ASP A 444 23.48 -13.01 -17.77
CA ASP A 444 24.93 -13.23 -17.88
C ASP A 444 25.65 -13.03 -16.54
N HIS A 445 25.21 -12.04 -15.76
CA HIS A 445 25.67 -11.78 -14.40
C HIS A 445 24.94 -12.65 -13.35
N GLN A 446 24.67 -13.91 -13.70
CA GLN A 446 24.13 -14.94 -12.81
C GLN A 446 22.80 -14.52 -12.14
N TRP A 447 21.95 -13.76 -12.85
CA TRP A 447 20.66 -13.32 -12.33
C TRP A 447 20.75 -12.52 -11.03
N SER A 448 21.88 -11.82 -10.79
CA SER A 448 22.10 -10.98 -9.61
C SER A 448 21.26 -9.70 -9.69
N VAL A 449 20.32 -9.55 -8.75
CA VAL A 449 19.47 -8.36 -8.65
C VAL A 449 20.32 -7.16 -8.22
N LYS A 450 21.28 -7.36 -7.30
CA LYS A 450 22.18 -6.27 -6.87
C LYS A 450 23.07 -5.79 -8.01
N SER A 451 23.59 -6.69 -8.85
CA SER A 451 24.40 -6.32 -10.02
C SER A 451 23.59 -5.47 -11.02
N LEU A 452 22.35 -5.89 -11.32
CA LEU A 452 21.45 -5.13 -12.19
C LEU A 452 21.13 -3.74 -11.61
N ILE A 453 20.79 -3.65 -10.33
CA ILE A 453 20.53 -2.36 -9.66
C ILE A 453 21.77 -1.48 -9.70
N ARG A 454 22.93 -2.03 -9.34
CA ARG A 454 24.23 -1.33 -9.38
C ARG A 454 24.50 -0.75 -10.76
N GLN A 455 24.27 -1.54 -11.81
CA GLN A 455 24.44 -1.10 -13.19
C GLN A 455 23.54 0.09 -13.52
N ILE A 456 22.27 0.04 -13.12
CA ILE A 456 21.29 1.11 -13.37
C ILE A 456 21.64 2.38 -12.60
N VAL A 457 21.88 2.31 -11.29
CA VAL A 457 22.11 3.51 -10.46
C VAL A 457 23.46 4.19 -10.74
N MET A 458 24.39 3.47 -11.39
CA MET A 458 25.67 4.01 -11.87
C MET A 458 25.58 4.68 -13.25
N SER A 459 24.45 4.58 -13.95
CA SER A 459 24.24 5.24 -15.25
C SER A 459 24.09 6.75 -15.11
N GLU A 460 24.48 7.52 -16.13
CA GLU A 460 24.18 8.96 -16.21
C GLU A 460 22.67 9.18 -16.19
N THR A 461 21.92 8.32 -16.88
CA THR A 461 20.46 8.33 -16.99
C THR A 461 19.79 8.36 -15.63
N TRP A 462 20.21 7.51 -14.69
CA TRP A 462 19.62 7.50 -13.33
C TRP A 462 20.12 8.66 -12.46
N GLN A 463 21.31 9.19 -12.73
CA GLN A 463 21.93 10.26 -11.95
C GLN A 463 21.47 11.67 -12.36
N GLN A 464 20.68 11.81 -13.41
CA GLN A 464 20.10 13.09 -13.85
C GLN A 464 19.35 13.83 -12.73
N SER A 465 19.31 15.17 -12.83
CA SER A 465 18.41 16.01 -12.06
C SER A 465 16.94 15.68 -12.38
N SER A 466 16.06 15.89 -11.40
CA SER A 466 14.61 15.81 -11.55
C SER A 466 13.97 17.18 -11.88
N ASP A 467 14.82 18.19 -12.14
CA ASP A 467 14.39 19.55 -12.47
C ASP A 467 13.50 19.62 -13.70
N ARG A 468 12.62 20.62 -13.68
CA ARG A 468 11.63 20.83 -14.74
C ARG A 468 12.31 21.16 -16.07
N ARG A 469 11.99 20.42 -17.13
CA ARG A 469 12.50 20.56 -18.50
C ARG A 469 11.37 20.88 -19.46
N VAL A 470 11.17 22.16 -19.79
CA VAL A 470 10.04 22.63 -20.63
C VAL A 470 10.11 22.07 -22.06
N ASP A 471 11.32 21.94 -22.60
CA ASP A 471 11.58 21.32 -23.91
C ASP A 471 11.15 19.84 -23.93
N ALA A 472 11.54 19.07 -22.91
CA ALA A 472 11.17 17.66 -22.78
C ALA A 472 9.67 17.49 -22.52
N GLU A 473 9.06 18.30 -21.64
CA GLU A 473 7.62 18.26 -21.35
C GLU A 473 6.75 18.51 -22.59
N THR A 474 7.24 19.29 -23.56
CA THR A 474 6.50 19.56 -24.79
C THR A 474 6.47 18.34 -25.72
N VAL A 475 7.55 17.55 -25.74
CA VAL A 475 7.71 16.42 -26.67
C VAL A 475 7.29 15.09 -26.03
N ASP A 476 7.53 14.95 -24.73
CA ASP A 476 7.26 13.77 -23.91
C ASP A 476 6.79 14.22 -22.51
N PRO A 477 5.52 14.64 -22.38
CA PRO A 477 4.97 15.19 -21.14
C PRO A 477 5.07 14.24 -19.94
N GLU A 478 5.07 12.94 -20.20
CA GLU A 478 5.13 11.91 -19.17
C GLU A 478 6.55 11.35 -18.92
N ASN A 479 7.57 11.95 -19.55
CA ASN A 479 8.98 11.57 -19.42
C ASN A 479 9.25 10.07 -19.67
N ARG A 480 8.58 9.46 -20.65
CA ARG A 480 8.76 8.06 -21.11
C ARG A 480 10.16 7.77 -21.64
N LEU A 481 10.84 8.79 -22.14
CA LEU A 481 12.18 8.72 -22.73
C LEU A 481 13.29 9.01 -21.71
N PHE A 482 12.94 9.32 -20.45
CA PHE A 482 13.88 9.59 -19.37
C PHE A 482 14.86 10.74 -19.67
N ALA A 483 14.35 11.85 -20.21
CA ALA A 483 15.12 13.09 -20.44
C ALA A 483 15.55 13.79 -19.14
N ARG A 484 14.97 13.39 -18.02
CA ARG A 484 15.29 13.78 -16.64
C ARG A 484 14.93 12.64 -15.69
N MET A 485 15.34 12.74 -14.43
CA MET A 485 14.86 11.80 -13.40
C MET A 485 13.40 12.09 -13.04
N ASN A 486 12.62 11.05 -12.77
CA ASN A 486 11.26 11.18 -12.26
C ASN A 486 11.28 11.54 -10.77
N ARG A 487 10.33 12.38 -10.34
CA ARG A 487 10.16 12.70 -8.92
C ARG A 487 9.37 11.57 -8.28
N THR A 488 10.01 10.86 -7.35
CA THR A 488 9.41 9.69 -6.71
C THR A 488 8.90 10.07 -5.32
N ARG A 489 7.63 9.78 -5.05
CA ARG A 489 7.06 9.88 -3.70
C ARG A 489 7.53 8.70 -2.85
N LEU A 490 7.78 8.92 -1.57
CA LEU A 490 8.00 7.83 -0.63
C LEU A 490 6.72 6.98 -0.51
N ASP A 491 6.88 5.66 -0.56
CA ASP A 491 5.81 4.75 -0.16
C ASP A 491 5.56 4.83 1.35
N PHE A 492 4.48 4.22 1.81
CA PHE A 492 4.09 4.28 3.22
C PHE A 492 5.21 3.82 4.16
N GLU A 493 5.91 2.75 3.78
CA GLU A 493 7.04 2.21 4.53
C GLU A 493 8.18 3.22 4.62
N GLY A 494 8.64 3.76 3.49
CA GLY A 494 9.70 4.77 3.46
C GLY A 494 9.32 6.06 4.19
N GLN A 495 8.05 6.47 4.11
CA GLN A 495 7.55 7.66 4.79
C GLN A 495 7.54 7.48 6.31
N ARG A 496 6.91 6.41 6.83
CA ARG A 496 6.84 6.16 8.28
C ARG A 496 8.22 5.88 8.86
N ASP A 497 9.05 5.12 8.16
CA ASP A 497 10.41 4.80 8.60
C ASP A 497 11.31 6.05 8.58
N ALA A 498 11.15 6.95 7.62
CA ALA A 498 11.86 8.24 7.63
C ALA A 498 11.49 9.09 8.84
N VAL A 499 10.20 9.17 9.19
CA VAL A 499 9.72 9.87 10.38
C VAL A 499 10.36 9.27 11.65
N LEU A 500 10.40 7.96 11.78
CA LEU A 500 11.05 7.26 12.89
C LEU A 500 12.57 7.51 12.94
N ALA A 501 13.23 7.50 11.77
CA ALA A 501 14.67 7.70 11.66
C ALA A 501 15.08 9.11 12.09
N VAL A 502 14.41 10.15 11.57
CA VAL A 502 14.74 11.54 11.94
C VAL A 502 14.37 11.88 13.38
N ALA A 503 13.43 11.15 13.98
CA ALA A 503 13.12 11.23 15.41
C ALA A 503 14.08 10.42 16.31
N GLY A 504 15.00 9.63 15.73
CA GLY A 504 15.93 8.78 16.49
C GLY A 504 15.24 7.60 17.20
N ARG A 505 14.13 7.11 16.65
CA ARG A 505 13.26 6.10 17.28
C ARG A 505 13.08 4.85 16.43
N LEU A 506 13.70 4.81 15.26
CA LEU A 506 13.73 3.62 14.41
C LEU A 506 14.50 2.50 15.11
N ASP A 507 13.88 1.33 15.24
CA ASP A 507 14.54 0.10 15.64
C ASP A 507 15.11 -0.60 14.40
N PRO A 508 16.45 -0.70 14.26
CA PRO A 508 17.09 -1.30 13.10
C PRO A 508 17.13 -2.84 13.16
N ALA A 509 16.54 -3.49 14.17
CA ALA A 509 16.60 -4.94 14.29
C ALA A 509 15.91 -5.63 13.10
N ILE A 510 16.59 -6.60 12.50
CA ILE A 510 16.09 -7.30 11.32
C ILE A 510 15.37 -8.57 11.74
N GLY A 511 14.18 -8.73 11.20
CA GLY A 511 13.34 -9.90 11.27
C GLY A 511 12.41 -9.97 12.47
N GLY A 512 11.90 -11.16 12.74
CA GLY A 512 10.95 -11.43 13.80
C GLY A 512 9.49 -11.41 13.34
N LYS A 513 8.57 -11.53 14.30
CA LYS A 513 7.13 -11.58 14.02
C LYS A 513 6.59 -10.22 13.62
N SER A 514 5.49 -10.23 12.88
CA SER A 514 4.76 -9.01 12.52
C SER A 514 4.22 -8.29 13.77
N VAL A 515 4.19 -6.96 13.74
CA VAL A 515 3.72 -6.09 14.82
C VAL A 515 2.58 -5.19 14.35
N ASP A 516 1.70 -4.77 15.27
CA ASP A 516 0.71 -3.76 14.94
C ASP A 516 1.37 -2.38 14.92
N VAL A 517 1.39 -1.71 13.77
CA VAL A 517 1.91 -0.34 13.61
C VAL A 517 0.80 0.69 13.45
N THR A 518 -0.46 0.25 13.49
CA THR A 518 -1.64 1.06 13.19
C THR A 518 -2.31 1.57 14.46
N THR A 519 -2.32 0.76 15.51
CA THR A 519 -2.88 1.14 16.82
C THR A 519 -1.79 1.48 17.84
N ASP A 520 -0.63 0.82 17.77
CA ASP A 520 0.53 1.13 18.61
C ASP A 520 1.39 2.21 17.95
N THR A 521 1.25 3.46 18.41
CA THR A 521 2.06 4.60 17.93
C THR A 521 3.46 4.64 18.54
N GLY A 522 3.73 3.83 19.57
CA GLY A 522 5.01 3.77 20.27
C GLY A 522 6.03 2.86 19.61
N THR A 523 5.61 1.95 18.73
CA THR A 523 6.50 0.99 18.08
C THR A 523 7.50 1.66 17.12
N GLY A 524 8.79 1.47 17.39
CA GLY A 524 9.89 1.91 16.53
C GLY A 524 10.22 0.95 15.39
N ARG A 525 9.53 -0.20 15.29
CA ARG A 525 9.82 -1.22 14.27
C ARG A 525 9.65 -0.65 12.86
N ARG A 526 10.54 -1.07 11.95
CA ARG A 526 10.39 -0.81 10.53
C ARG A 526 9.03 -1.27 10.02
N THR A 527 8.46 -0.48 9.13
CA THR A 527 7.09 -0.68 8.65
C THR A 527 6.95 -1.93 7.79
N ILE A 528 8.04 -2.49 7.25
CA ILE A 528 7.99 -3.79 6.59
C ILE A 528 7.48 -4.92 7.51
N TYR A 529 7.65 -4.79 8.82
CA TYR A 529 7.19 -5.74 9.84
C TYR A 529 5.75 -5.49 10.30
N ALA A 530 5.02 -4.57 9.66
CA ALA A 530 3.61 -4.35 9.95
C ALA A 530 2.79 -5.63 9.72
N ARG A 531 1.90 -5.94 10.67
CA ARG A 531 0.90 -7.00 10.52
C ARG A 531 -0.11 -6.61 9.43
N ILE A 532 -0.27 -7.48 8.45
CA ILE A 532 -1.20 -7.34 7.33
C ILE A 532 -2.38 -8.28 7.56
N ASP A 533 -3.47 -7.74 8.09
CA ASP A 533 -4.75 -8.44 8.20
C ASP A 533 -5.55 -8.28 6.90
N ARG A 534 -5.70 -9.37 6.15
CA ARG A 534 -6.40 -9.39 4.86
C ARG A 534 -7.86 -8.96 4.97
N GLN A 535 -8.57 -9.38 6.01
CA GLN A 535 -10.00 -9.10 6.15
C GLN A 535 -10.24 -7.72 6.77
N ASN A 536 -9.41 -7.32 7.74
CA ASN A 536 -9.54 -6.06 8.46
C ASN A 536 -8.42 -5.09 8.07
N PHE A 537 -8.22 -4.88 6.76
CA PHE A 537 -7.14 -4.05 6.25
C PHE A 537 -7.28 -2.58 6.73
N PRO A 538 -6.38 -2.06 7.58
CA PRO A 538 -6.56 -0.75 8.22
C PRO A 538 -6.75 0.40 7.23
N GLY A 539 -7.59 1.39 7.62
CA GLY A 539 -7.82 2.59 6.81
C GLY A 539 -6.54 3.39 6.53
N LEU A 540 -5.58 3.35 7.46
CA LEU A 540 -4.25 3.92 7.30
C LEU A 540 -3.54 3.38 6.06
N PHE A 541 -3.45 2.05 5.91
CA PHE A 541 -2.77 1.42 4.78
C PHE A 541 -3.43 1.76 3.44
N ARG A 542 -4.77 1.80 3.39
CA ARG A 542 -5.51 2.23 2.19
C ARG A 542 -5.25 3.69 1.84
N THR A 543 -5.20 4.55 2.85
CA THR A 543 -4.98 6.00 2.68
C THR A 543 -3.60 6.28 2.11
N PHE A 544 -2.60 5.45 2.43
CA PHE A 544 -1.22 5.59 1.96
C PHE A 544 -0.83 4.50 0.95
N ASP A 545 -1.80 4.08 0.13
CA ASP A 545 -1.55 3.32 -1.09
C ASP A 545 -0.82 1.97 -0.91
N VAL A 546 -0.87 1.37 0.28
CA VAL A 546 -0.31 0.02 0.51
C VAL A 546 -1.07 -0.99 -0.35
N ALA A 547 -0.34 -1.92 -0.96
CA ALA A 547 -0.92 -2.95 -1.81
C ALA A 547 -1.99 -3.77 -1.08
N SER A 548 -3.11 -4.03 -1.77
CA SER A 548 -4.15 -4.90 -1.22
C SER A 548 -3.64 -6.35 -1.13
N PRO A 549 -3.78 -7.02 0.03
CA PRO A 549 -3.37 -8.42 0.19
C PRO A 549 -4.35 -9.43 -0.42
N ASP A 550 -5.44 -8.97 -1.05
CA ASP A 550 -6.46 -9.85 -1.64
C ASP A 550 -6.09 -10.39 -3.02
N ALA A 551 -5.14 -9.76 -3.72
CA ALA A 551 -4.72 -10.15 -5.06
C ALA A 551 -3.30 -9.68 -5.36
N HIS A 552 -2.69 -10.26 -6.39
CA HIS A 552 -1.43 -9.78 -6.95
C HIS A 552 -1.48 -8.28 -7.30
N ALA A 553 -0.52 -7.51 -6.80
CA ALA A 553 -0.34 -6.09 -7.12
C ALA A 553 0.86 -5.88 -8.05
N ALA A 554 0.59 -5.56 -9.32
CA ALA A 554 1.64 -5.33 -10.33
C ALA A 554 2.45 -4.06 -10.09
N LYS A 555 1.79 -3.03 -9.54
CA LYS A 555 2.35 -1.76 -9.05
C LYS A 555 1.37 -1.13 -8.07
N ARG A 556 1.85 -0.26 -7.18
CA ARG A 556 0.99 0.57 -6.33
C ARG A 556 0.54 1.80 -7.11
N PHE A 557 -0.70 2.22 -6.90
CA PHE A 557 -1.17 3.53 -7.38
C PHE A 557 -0.69 4.58 -6.40
N GLN A 558 -0.10 5.68 -6.86
CA GLN A 558 0.24 6.78 -5.97
C GLN A 558 -0.89 7.81 -6.00
N THR A 559 -1.54 8.04 -4.87
CA THR A 559 -2.54 9.09 -4.73
C THR A 559 -1.95 10.26 -3.95
N THR A 560 -2.12 11.48 -4.46
CA THR A 560 -1.76 12.72 -3.75
C THR A 560 -3.04 13.49 -3.47
N VAL A 561 -3.62 13.24 -2.30
CA VAL A 561 -4.95 13.77 -1.94
C VAL A 561 -4.90 14.52 -0.60
N PRO A 562 -5.68 15.61 -0.43
CA PRO A 562 -5.67 16.41 0.81
C PRO A 562 -5.92 15.60 2.10
N GLN A 563 -6.66 14.51 2.00
CA GLN A 563 -6.97 13.61 3.11
C GLN A 563 -5.72 13.00 3.74
N GLN A 564 -4.68 12.71 2.96
CA GLN A 564 -3.41 12.18 3.49
C GLN A 564 -2.71 13.24 4.37
N ALA A 565 -2.64 14.49 3.90
CA ALA A 565 -2.05 15.58 4.67
C ALA A 565 -2.85 15.88 5.94
N LEU A 566 -4.19 15.90 5.85
CA LEU A 566 -5.08 16.08 7.01
C LEU A 566 -4.95 14.92 8.01
N PHE A 567 -4.79 13.69 7.53
CA PHE A 567 -4.55 12.53 8.39
C PHE A 567 -3.26 12.71 9.18
N GLN A 568 -2.16 13.09 8.52
CA GLN A 568 -0.87 13.26 9.19
C GLN A 568 -0.85 14.44 10.14
N LEU A 569 -1.49 15.55 9.78
CA LEU A 569 -1.61 16.73 10.65
C LEU A 569 -2.30 16.41 11.98
N ASN A 570 -3.26 15.48 11.97
CA ASN A 570 -4.03 15.05 13.14
C ASN A 570 -3.55 13.72 13.74
N SER A 571 -2.44 13.17 13.24
CA SER A 571 -1.95 11.85 13.66
C SER A 571 -1.19 11.96 14.99
N PRO A 572 -1.58 11.21 16.04
CA PRO A 572 -0.82 11.16 17.29
C PRO A 572 0.63 10.73 17.06
N PHE A 573 0.86 9.77 16.16
CA PHE A 573 2.20 9.35 15.78
C PHE A 573 3.07 10.53 15.29
N ILE A 574 2.56 11.35 14.37
CA ILE A 574 3.32 12.50 13.84
C ILE A 574 3.53 13.56 14.92
N MET A 575 2.50 13.86 15.72
CA MET A 575 2.59 14.84 16.81
C MET A 575 3.64 14.44 17.86
N ASP A 576 3.65 13.17 18.26
CA ASP A 576 4.60 12.63 19.23
C ASP A 576 6.04 12.71 18.69
N ARG A 577 6.25 12.30 17.42
CA ARG A 577 7.58 12.39 16.80
C ARG A 577 8.05 13.83 16.65
N ALA A 578 7.16 14.75 16.30
CA ALA A 578 7.48 16.17 16.21
C ALA A 578 7.89 16.75 17.57
N ALA A 579 7.23 16.32 18.66
CA ALA A 579 7.60 16.71 20.02
C ALA A 579 8.98 16.17 20.44
N GLU A 580 9.29 14.91 20.11
CA GLU A 580 10.59 14.30 20.39
C GLU A 580 11.73 15.00 19.62
N ILE A 581 11.54 15.29 18.32
CA ILE A 581 12.52 16.01 17.50
C ILE A 581 12.75 17.42 18.06
N SER A 582 11.67 18.12 18.41
CA SER A 582 11.74 19.44 19.03
C SER A 582 12.53 19.39 20.35
N GLN A 583 12.32 18.38 21.18
CA GLN A 583 13.06 18.21 22.42
C GLN A 583 14.54 17.86 22.19
N ALA A 584 14.86 17.02 21.21
CA ALA A 584 16.23 16.67 20.86
C ALA A 584 17.04 17.87 20.34
N THR A 585 16.38 18.79 19.63
CA THR A 585 17.00 20.03 19.11
C THR A 585 17.04 21.17 20.11
N LYS A 586 16.54 20.96 21.35
CA LYS A 586 16.46 21.99 22.39
C LYS A 586 17.81 22.42 22.96
N SER A 587 18.84 21.58 22.90
CA SER A 587 20.18 21.91 23.45
C SER A 587 20.83 23.13 22.80
N ALA A 588 20.40 23.53 21.59
CA ALA A 588 20.79 24.79 20.94
C ALA A 588 20.17 26.05 21.58
N GLU A 589 19.13 25.90 22.40
CA GLU A 589 18.34 27.00 22.98
C GLU A 589 19.07 27.75 24.11
N ASN A 590 20.11 27.16 24.71
CA ASN A 590 20.87 27.76 25.82
C ASN A 590 21.66 29.05 25.47
N SER A 591 21.51 29.59 24.25
CA SER A 591 22.16 30.83 23.80
C SER A 591 21.22 31.89 23.20
N GLY A 592 19.91 31.65 23.14
CA GLY A 592 18.97 32.56 22.45
C GLY A 592 19.10 32.57 20.91
N ASP A 593 19.87 31.63 20.34
CA ASP A 593 20.05 31.49 18.89
C ASP A 593 18.88 30.71 18.25
N LEU A 594 17.77 31.42 17.97
CA LEU A 594 16.63 30.86 17.22
C LEU A 594 17.07 30.28 15.88
N THR A 595 18.00 30.94 15.21
CA THR A 595 18.46 30.54 13.87
C THR A 595 19.23 29.23 13.93
N GLY A 596 20.09 29.06 14.93
CA GLY A 596 20.82 27.81 15.18
C GLY A 596 19.88 26.62 15.36
N ARG A 597 18.80 26.76 16.14
CA ARG A 597 17.80 25.70 16.32
C ARG A 597 17.03 25.39 15.03
N ILE A 598 16.66 26.41 14.25
CA ILE A 598 16.01 26.23 12.94
C ILE A 598 16.92 25.45 11.99
N ARG A 599 18.22 25.81 11.91
CA ARG A 599 19.18 25.06 11.09
C ARG A 599 19.26 23.60 11.51
N LEU A 600 19.31 23.33 12.81
CA LEU A 600 19.36 21.96 13.33
C LEU A 600 18.08 21.18 13.02
N LEU A 601 16.90 21.81 13.08
CA LEU A 601 15.62 21.18 12.69
C LEU A 601 15.61 20.80 11.21
N PHE A 602 16.02 21.71 10.32
CA PHE A 602 16.11 21.45 8.88
C PHE A 602 17.13 20.35 8.57
N GLU A 603 18.29 20.37 9.21
CA GLU A 603 19.32 19.36 9.03
C GLU A 603 18.87 17.99 9.55
N THR A 604 18.16 17.95 10.68
CA THR A 604 17.61 16.72 11.25
C THR A 604 16.51 16.13 10.37
N ILE A 605 15.53 16.94 9.95
CA ILE A 605 14.32 16.46 9.26
C ILE A 605 14.53 16.38 7.74
N LEU A 606 14.98 17.46 7.11
CA LEU A 606 15.11 17.57 5.65
C LEU A 606 16.51 17.18 5.15
N ARG A 607 17.46 16.92 6.05
CA ARG A 607 18.84 16.53 5.68
C ARG A 607 19.56 17.59 4.83
N ARG A 608 19.19 18.86 4.99
CA ARG A 608 19.87 20.01 4.37
C ARG A 608 19.81 21.25 5.23
N GLN A 609 20.64 22.23 4.89
CA GLN A 609 20.56 23.55 5.50
C GLN A 609 19.33 24.32 4.94
N PRO A 610 18.65 25.13 5.77
CA PRO A 610 17.61 26.03 5.29
C PRO A 610 18.21 27.15 4.45
N THR A 611 17.46 27.62 3.47
CA THR A 611 17.73 28.87 2.78
C THR A 611 17.49 30.07 3.71
N GLN A 612 18.00 31.24 3.33
CA GLN A 612 17.80 32.46 4.12
C GLN A 612 16.31 32.81 4.27
N ILE A 613 15.51 32.61 3.21
CA ILE A 613 14.06 32.84 3.23
C ILE A 613 13.37 31.87 4.20
N GLU A 614 13.75 30.60 4.21
CA GLU A 614 13.17 29.59 5.12
C GLU A 614 13.53 29.88 6.59
N ILE A 615 14.74 30.39 6.85
CA ILE A 615 15.12 30.89 8.19
C ILE A 615 14.17 32.02 8.60
N GLU A 616 14.02 33.05 7.76
CA GLU A 616 13.19 34.21 8.06
C GLU A 616 11.72 33.83 8.30
N GLN A 617 11.17 32.94 7.45
CA GLN A 617 9.81 32.43 7.59
C GLN A 617 9.64 31.58 8.85
N SER A 618 10.62 30.73 9.19
CA SER A 618 10.57 29.90 10.40
C SER A 618 10.67 30.74 11.66
N VAL A 619 11.53 31.76 11.69
CA VAL A 619 11.62 32.72 12.80
C VAL A 619 10.30 33.46 12.97
N ALA A 620 9.72 33.97 11.88
CA ALA A 620 8.42 34.66 11.93
C ALA A 620 7.30 33.73 12.45
N TYR A 621 7.26 32.48 11.97
CA TYR A 621 6.27 31.49 12.38
C TYR A 621 6.36 31.14 13.88
N VAL A 622 7.56 30.82 14.37
CA VAL A 622 7.79 30.50 15.79
C VAL A 622 7.47 31.72 16.67
N THR A 623 7.89 32.93 16.28
CA THR A 623 7.61 34.16 17.02
C THR A 623 6.12 34.45 17.10
N GLN A 624 5.39 34.26 15.99
CA GLN A 624 3.95 34.41 15.95
C GLN A 624 3.26 33.38 16.87
N LEU A 625 3.67 32.10 16.82
CA LEU A 625 3.11 31.08 17.69
C LEU A 625 3.39 31.35 19.17
N GLN A 626 4.56 31.90 19.52
CA GLN A 626 4.86 32.32 20.89
C GLN A 626 3.99 33.50 21.33
N ALA A 627 3.74 34.46 20.45
CA ALA A 627 2.83 35.56 20.71
C ALA A 627 1.38 35.08 20.86
N ASP A 628 0.92 34.21 19.97
CA ASP A 628 -0.41 33.60 20.02
C ASP A 628 -0.57 32.73 21.26
N GLN A 629 0.45 31.97 21.65
CA GLN A 629 0.45 31.20 22.89
C GLN A 629 0.40 32.12 24.10
N LYS A 630 1.17 33.20 24.17
CA LYS A 630 1.05 34.21 25.24
C LYS A 630 -0.33 34.88 25.29
N ASN A 631 -0.95 35.09 24.13
CA ASN A 631 -2.29 35.67 24.01
C ASN A 631 -3.42 34.64 24.22
N SER A 632 -3.13 33.34 24.10
CA SER A 632 -4.07 32.23 24.29
C SER A 632 -3.84 31.45 25.58
N SER A 633 -2.76 31.72 26.30
CA SER A 633 -2.40 31.15 27.60
C SER A 633 -3.16 31.86 28.71
N GLY A 634 -4.45 31.59 28.77
CA GLY A 634 -4.97 31.04 30.00
C GLY A 634 -4.53 29.59 30.12
N PRO A 635 -4.13 29.07 31.29
CA PRO A 635 -4.11 27.62 31.50
C PRO A 635 -5.51 27.09 31.12
N ALA A 636 -5.59 25.90 30.50
CA ALA A 636 -6.86 25.29 30.14
C ALA A 636 -7.80 25.38 31.34
N GLY A 637 -8.90 26.15 31.20
CA GLY A 637 -9.73 26.52 32.34
C GLY A 637 -10.22 25.30 33.13
N TRP A 638 -10.30 24.12 32.51
CA TRP A 638 -10.79 22.90 33.16
C TRP A 638 -9.70 22.06 33.84
N SER A 639 -9.94 21.69 35.09
CA SER A 639 -9.26 20.63 35.84
C SER A 639 -10.27 19.58 36.29
N TYR A 640 -9.87 18.31 36.26
CA TYR A 640 -10.73 17.16 36.60
C TYR A 640 -10.16 16.44 37.81
N GLY A 641 -10.97 16.32 38.86
CA GLY A 641 -10.47 15.79 40.12
C GLY A 641 -11.57 15.36 41.08
N TYR A 642 -11.13 15.14 42.31
CA TYR A 642 -11.96 14.77 43.43
C TYR A 642 -11.64 15.66 44.63
N GLY A 643 -12.54 15.72 45.60
CA GLY A 643 -12.33 16.62 46.74
C GLY A 643 -13.34 16.52 47.86
N THR A 644 -13.12 17.35 48.88
CA THR A 644 -13.97 17.44 50.07
C THR A 644 -14.88 18.66 49.97
N MET A 645 -16.19 18.43 50.00
CA MET A 645 -17.19 19.46 50.19
C MET A 645 -17.39 19.71 51.69
N ASP A 646 -17.11 20.93 52.15
CA ASP A 646 -17.42 21.38 53.50
C ASP A 646 -18.78 22.06 53.49
N GLU A 647 -19.80 21.37 54.02
CA GLU A 647 -21.16 21.90 54.06
C GLU A 647 -21.33 23.08 55.00
N ALA A 648 -20.59 23.13 56.11
CA ALA A 648 -20.71 24.22 57.08
C ALA A 648 -20.18 25.53 56.50
N ASN A 649 -19.08 25.46 55.77
CA ASN A 649 -18.46 26.62 55.11
C ASN A 649 -18.92 26.81 53.66
N GLN A 650 -19.82 25.95 53.17
CA GLN A 650 -20.31 25.93 51.78
C GLN A 650 -19.18 26.01 50.75
N SER A 651 -18.07 25.29 50.97
CA SER A 651 -16.85 25.45 50.17
C SER A 651 -16.17 24.11 49.85
N VAL A 652 -15.27 24.11 48.86
CA VAL A 652 -14.41 22.96 48.55
C VAL A 652 -13.15 23.05 49.41
N ALA A 653 -13.08 22.24 50.46
CA ALA A 653 -11.97 22.25 51.43
C ALA A 653 -10.68 21.61 50.88
N LEU A 654 -10.82 20.64 49.98
CA LEU A 654 -9.71 19.97 49.30
C LEU A 654 -10.09 19.68 47.86
N PHE A 655 -9.17 19.89 46.93
CA PHE A 655 -9.27 19.45 45.55
C PHE A 655 -7.95 18.83 45.11
N SER A 656 -8.02 17.63 44.56
CA SER A 656 -6.89 16.90 44.00
C SER A 656 -7.26 16.40 42.61
N GLY A 657 -6.34 16.52 41.66
CA GLY A 657 -6.54 15.96 40.31
C GLY A 657 -6.61 14.43 40.35
N PHE A 658 -7.40 13.83 39.45
CA PHE A 658 -7.39 12.38 39.31
C PHE A 658 -6.01 11.88 38.86
N PRO A 659 -5.49 10.81 39.47
CA PRO A 659 -4.15 10.32 39.19
C PRO A 659 -4.05 9.48 37.89
N SER A 660 -5.17 9.00 37.34
CA SER A 660 -5.18 8.14 36.15
C SER A 660 -6.33 8.48 35.18
N MET A 661 -6.12 8.20 33.90
CA MET A 661 -7.15 8.25 32.85
C MET A 661 -7.14 6.97 32.02
N LYS A 662 -8.28 6.30 31.98
CA LYS A 662 -8.47 5.03 31.26
C LYS A 662 -9.78 5.06 30.47
N ASP A 663 -9.71 4.66 29.20
CA ASP A 663 -10.88 4.57 28.30
C ASP A 663 -11.75 5.85 28.30
N GLY A 664 -11.11 7.03 28.31
CA GLY A 664 -11.81 8.32 28.32
C GLY A 664 -12.41 8.73 29.67
N THR A 665 -12.00 8.08 30.76
CA THR A 665 -12.49 8.33 32.14
C THR A 665 -11.33 8.61 33.10
N PHE A 666 -11.38 9.76 33.78
CA PHE A 666 -10.51 10.11 34.90
C PHE A 666 -10.98 9.38 36.16
N GLN A 667 -10.06 8.71 36.85
CA GLN A 667 -10.36 7.85 37.99
C GLN A 667 -9.14 7.65 38.91
N GLY A 668 -9.32 6.96 40.05
CA GLY A 668 -8.28 6.77 41.08
C GLY A 668 -7.12 5.85 40.72
N GLY A 669 -7.29 4.92 39.77
CA GLY A 669 -6.25 3.99 39.35
C GLY A 669 -6.63 3.19 38.11
N GLU A 670 -5.82 2.19 37.75
CA GLU A 670 -6.04 1.32 36.58
C GLU A 670 -7.30 0.44 36.65
N LYS A 671 -7.81 0.24 37.86
CA LYS A 671 -9.00 -0.58 38.15
C LYS A 671 -10.06 0.30 38.81
N LEU A 672 -11.31 0.00 38.50
CA LEU A 672 -12.49 0.60 39.14
C LEU A 672 -13.31 -0.54 39.77
N PRO A 673 -13.68 -0.46 41.06
CA PRO A 673 -13.38 0.64 41.98
C PRO A 673 -11.90 0.68 42.38
N ASP A 674 -11.38 1.90 42.57
CA ASP A 674 -10.05 2.13 43.15
C ASP A 674 -10.06 1.86 44.66
N GLU A 675 -8.92 1.43 45.22
CA GLU A 675 -8.80 1.12 46.65
C GLU A 675 -9.05 2.33 47.56
N LYS A 676 -8.79 3.56 47.07
CA LYS A 676 -8.93 4.80 47.85
C LYS A 676 -10.08 5.67 47.39
N LEU A 677 -10.30 5.78 46.07
CA LEU A 677 -11.30 6.66 45.49
C LEU A 677 -12.59 5.92 45.08
N GLY A 678 -12.67 4.60 45.28
CA GLY A 678 -13.85 3.82 44.99
C GLY A 678 -14.29 3.97 43.53
N TRP A 679 -15.58 4.23 43.33
CA TRP A 679 -16.18 4.44 41.99
C TRP A 679 -16.02 5.86 41.45
N THR A 680 -15.49 6.80 42.25
CA THR A 680 -15.43 8.23 41.91
C THR A 680 -14.67 8.45 40.61
N SER A 681 -15.34 9.05 39.62
CA SER A 681 -14.79 9.20 38.28
C SER A 681 -15.43 10.34 37.48
N LEU A 682 -14.75 10.81 36.44
CA LEU A 682 -15.24 11.80 35.49
C LEU A 682 -14.87 11.42 34.05
N ASN A 683 -15.83 11.40 33.14
CA ASN A 683 -15.62 11.22 31.70
C ASN A 683 -16.21 12.39 30.92
N ARG A 684 -16.07 12.44 29.58
CA ARG A 684 -16.56 13.55 28.75
C ARG A 684 -17.99 14.01 29.08
N ARG A 685 -18.91 13.08 29.30
CA ARG A 685 -20.34 13.37 29.48
C ARG A 685 -20.82 13.41 30.93
N GLY A 686 -20.00 13.04 31.91
CA GLY A 686 -20.43 12.93 33.29
C GLY A 686 -19.43 12.20 34.17
N GLY A 687 -19.89 11.21 34.92
CA GLY A 687 -19.06 10.43 35.83
C GLY A 687 -19.85 9.62 36.86
N HIS A 688 -19.20 9.34 37.98
CA HIS A 688 -19.81 8.71 39.15
C HIS A 688 -19.35 9.46 40.41
N PRO A 689 -20.25 9.82 41.34
CA PRO A 689 -19.85 10.48 42.59
C PRO A 689 -19.11 9.49 43.49
N GLY A 690 -18.39 9.99 44.50
CA GLY A 690 -17.97 9.13 45.61
C GLY A 690 -19.05 9.05 46.68
N GLY A 691 -18.88 8.10 47.60
CA GLY A 691 -19.88 7.77 48.63
C GLY A 691 -20.01 8.74 49.80
N THR A 692 -19.20 9.80 49.85
CA THR A 692 -19.19 10.74 50.96
C THR A 692 -18.89 12.16 50.49
N LEU A 693 -19.23 13.15 51.31
CA LEU A 693 -18.84 14.55 51.09
C LEU A 693 -17.33 14.79 51.16
N SER A 694 -16.55 13.86 51.75
CA SER A 694 -15.09 13.89 51.68
C SER A 694 -14.52 13.37 50.36
N LEU A 695 -15.38 12.88 49.46
CA LEU A 695 -15.01 12.29 48.18
C LEU A 695 -16.06 12.62 47.11
N CYS A 696 -16.09 13.88 46.68
CA CYS A 696 -16.95 14.34 45.59
C CYS A 696 -16.20 14.27 44.25
N ALA A 697 -16.94 14.09 43.14
CA ALA A 697 -16.38 14.27 41.80
C ALA A 697 -16.45 15.77 41.44
N ILE A 698 -15.32 16.38 41.05
CA ILE A 698 -15.23 17.83 40.86
C ILE A 698 -14.64 18.17 39.49
N ARG A 699 -15.40 18.92 38.70
CA ARG A 699 -14.86 19.67 37.55
C ARG A 699 -14.58 21.08 38.02
N ARG A 700 -13.33 21.54 37.94
CA ARG A 700 -12.93 22.91 38.31
C ARG A 700 -12.70 23.72 37.06
N TRP A 701 -13.32 24.88 36.96
CA TRP A 701 -12.98 25.90 35.98
C TRP A 701 -12.15 27.03 36.63
N THR A 702 -11.06 27.48 36.01
CA THR A 702 -10.21 28.58 36.48
C THR A 702 -10.22 29.71 35.46
N ALA A 703 -10.54 30.93 35.91
CA ALA A 703 -10.56 32.10 35.07
C ALA A 703 -9.16 32.45 34.55
N ASP A 704 -9.04 32.68 33.24
CA ASP A 704 -7.80 33.08 32.58
C ASP A 704 -7.60 34.60 32.50
N CYS A 705 -8.65 35.36 32.78
CA CYS A 705 -8.65 36.81 32.79
C CYS A 705 -9.76 37.33 33.71
N ASP A 706 -9.63 38.61 34.09
CA ASP A 706 -10.71 39.33 34.75
C ASP A 706 -11.88 39.48 33.76
N CYS A 707 -13.03 38.90 34.09
CA CYS A 707 -14.18 38.92 33.19
C CYS A 707 -15.50 38.70 33.90
N ARG A 708 -16.60 38.97 33.19
CA ARG A 708 -17.96 38.68 33.65
C ARG A 708 -18.47 37.40 33.00
N ILE A 709 -18.94 36.44 33.80
CA ILE A 709 -19.37 35.13 33.32
C ILE A 709 -20.79 34.78 33.79
N PHE A 710 -21.56 34.11 32.92
CA PHE A 710 -22.78 33.38 33.28
C PHE A 710 -22.47 31.89 33.27
N VAL A 711 -23.01 31.16 34.25
CA VAL A 711 -22.75 29.72 34.41
C VAL A 711 -24.05 28.95 34.43
N ASN A 712 -24.12 27.88 33.64
CA ASN A 712 -25.20 26.90 33.71
C ASN A 712 -24.63 25.48 33.75
N CYS A 713 -25.11 24.66 34.67
CA CYS A 713 -24.80 23.24 34.76
C CYS A 713 -26.09 22.43 34.68
N VAL A 714 -26.21 21.59 33.66
CA VAL A 714 -27.27 20.59 33.55
C VAL A 714 -26.74 19.28 34.10
N VAL A 715 -27.50 18.63 35.00
CA VAL A 715 -27.17 17.32 35.57
C VAL A 715 -28.32 16.35 35.34
N VAL A 716 -27.97 15.11 34.97
CA VAL A 716 -28.93 14.04 34.68
C VAL A 716 -28.58 12.81 35.50
N HIS A 717 -29.59 12.24 36.15
CA HIS A 717 -29.52 10.95 36.81
C HIS A 717 -30.72 10.10 36.39
N GLU A 718 -30.47 8.95 35.75
CA GLU A 718 -31.53 8.15 35.09
C GLU A 718 -31.92 6.88 35.87
N LYS A 719 -31.15 6.47 36.87
CA LYS A 719 -31.39 5.21 37.58
C LYS A 719 -32.42 5.42 38.69
N GLU A 720 -33.47 4.60 38.68
CA GLU A 720 -34.49 4.63 39.74
C GLU A 720 -33.98 3.95 41.01
N GLU A 721 -33.07 2.99 40.87
CA GLU A 721 -32.48 2.20 41.95
C GLU A 721 -31.48 2.98 42.83
N GLY A 722 -30.88 4.05 42.27
CA GLY A 722 -30.01 4.97 43.01
C GLY A 722 -30.82 5.97 43.83
N ASP A 723 -30.14 6.79 44.64
CA ASP A 723 -30.79 7.87 45.39
C ASP A 723 -30.66 9.25 44.71
N GLY A 724 -29.82 9.34 43.67
CA GLY A 724 -29.60 10.51 42.84
C GLY A 724 -28.37 11.32 43.25
N VAL A 725 -28.05 12.32 42.44
CA VAL A 725 -26.85 13.16 42.64
C VAL A 725 -27.22 14.61 42.89
N ARG A 726 -26.40 15.27 43.70
CA ARG A 726 -26.43 16.72 43.89
C ARG A 726 -25.33 17.36 43.08
N CYS A 727 -25.68 18.36 42.28
CA CYS A 727 -24.74 19.24 41.62
C CYS A 727 -24.70 20.59 42.33
N ARG A 728 -23.51 21.07 42.67
CA ARG A 728 -23.30 22.39 43.30
C ARG A 728 -22.27 23.19 42.52
N ILE A 729 -22.57 24.46 42.27
CA ILE A 729 -21.65 25.44 41.70
C ILE A 729 -21.08 26.26 42.84
N VAL A 730 -19.77 26.13 43.09
CA VAL A 730 -19.10 26.67 44.26
C VAL A 730 -17.96 27.59 43.82
N THR A 731 -17.79 28.74 44.46
CA THR A 731 -16.59 29.57 44.25
C THR A 731 -16.01 30.04 45.59
N PRO A 732 -14.67 30.05 45.75
CA PRO A 732 -14.02 30.58 46.94
C PRO A 732 -14.51 32.00 47.27
N GLY A 733 -14.89 32.22 48.53
CA GLY A 733 -15.35 33.53 49.01
C GLY A 733 -16.84 33.86 48.77
N ARG A 734 -17.57 33.09 47.95
CA ARG A 734 -19.04 33.24 47.80
C ARG A 734 -19.85 31.99 48.17
N GLY A 735 -19.18 30.87 48.42
CA GLY A 735 -19.84 29.62 48.81
C GLY A 735 -20.54 28.92 47.64
N VAL A 736 -21.59 28.15 47.95
CA VAL A 736 -22.48 27.52 46.95
C VAL A 736 -23.36 28.59 46.34
N MET A 737 -23.16 28.86 45.04
CA MET A 737 -23.89 29.89 44.29
C MET A 737 -25.21 29.39 43.70
N ALA A 738 -25.25 28.10 43.34
CA ALA A 738 -26.44 27.40 42.87
C ALA A 738 -26.26 25.90 43.05
N ASP A 739 -27.36 25.18 43.26
CA ASP A 739 -27.37 23.72 43.33
C ASP A 739 -28.63 23.13 42.69
N ALA A 740 -28.55 21.85 42.34
CA ALA A 740 -29.65 21.07 41.79
C ALA A 740 -29.51 19.61 42.22
N THR A 741 -30.62 18.93 42.50
CA THR A 741 -30.65 17.51 42.87
C THR A 741 -31.41 16.71 41.82
N ALA A 742 -30.74 15.83 41.09
CA ALA A 742 -31.35 14.98 40.07
C ALA A 742 -31.51 13.54 40.56
N HIS A 743 -32.72 13.01 40.47
CA HIS A 743 -33.04 11.60 40.75
C HIS A 743 -34.12 11.14 39.79
N ASN A 744 -33.78 10.22 38.87
CA ASN A 744 -34.64 9.84 37.75
C ASN A 744 -35.18 11.07 37.00
N SER A 745 -34.32 12.09 36.85
CA SER A 745 -34.68 13.41 36.33
C SER A 745 -33.48 14.12 35.69
N THR A 746 -33.78 15.20 34.97
CA THR A 746 -32.80 16.17 34.45
C THR A 746 -33.04 17.50 35.12
N GLU A 747 -32.03 18.03 35.80
CA GLU A 747 -32.11 19.30 36.52
C GLU A 747 -31.03 20.27 36.06
N SER A 748 -31.15 21.54 36.42
CA SER A 748 -30.17 22.57 36.08
C SER A 748 -29.89 23.51 37.24
N ALA A 749 -28.60 23.76 37.50
CA ALA A 749 -28.11 24.80 38.40
C ALA A 749 -27.54 25.94 37.55
N SER A 750 -28.10 27.15 37.67
CA SER A 750 -27.67 28.34 36.94
C SER A 750 -27.28 29.46 37.89
N VAL A 751 -26.22 30.20 37.55
CA VAL A 751 -25.75 31.38 38.28
C VAL A 751 -25.82 32.59 37.35
N GLU A 752 -26.53 33.63 37.77
CA GLU A 752 -26.60 34.91 37.05
C GLU A 752 -25.22 35.51 36.80
N ALA A 753 -25.09 36.35 35.76
CA ALA A 753 -23.79 36.84 35.32
C ALA A 753 -23.03 37.64 36.39
N PHE A 754 -21.84 37.17 36.77
CA PHE A 754 -21.01 37.76 37.83
C PHE A 754 -19.55 37.93 37.42
N ASP A 755 -18.86 38.87 38.07
CA ASP A 755 -17.45 39.15 37.81
C ASP A 755 -16.55 38.14 38.53
N VAL A 756 -15.55 37.64 37.80
CA VAL A 756 -14.46 36.78 38.26
C VAL A 756 -13.12 37.43 37.97
N THR A 757 -12.14 37.15 38.83
CA THR A 757 -10.74 37.61 38.66
C THR A 757 -9.87 36.49 38.09
N VAL A 758 -8.78 36.85 37.42
CA VAL A 758 -7.81 35.88 36.91
C VAL A 758 -7.33 34.93 38.01
N GLY A 759 -7.32 33.63 37.73
CA GLY A 759 -6.96 32.58 38.68
C GLY A 759 -8.09 32.17 39.64
N GLN A 760 -9.25 32.83 39.60
CA GLN A 760 -10.40 32.43 40.43
C GLN A 760 -11.01 31.12 39.93
N ASN A 761 -11.27 30.21 40.88
CA ASN A 761 -11.87 28.90 40.61
C ASN A 761 -13.39 28.90 40.76
N ILE A 762 -14.07 28.20 39.85
CA ILE A 762 -15.47 27.83 39.89
C ILE A 762 -15.54 26.30 39.87
N ASP A 763 -15.99 25.72 40.97
CA ASP A 763 -16.06 24.27 41.16
C ASP A 763 -17.47 23.75 40.92
N PHE A 764 -17.58 22.74 40.07
CA PHE A 764 -18.79 21.98 39.81
C PHE A 764 -18.67 20.66 40.56
N VAL A 765 -19.22 20.64 41.76
CA VAL A 765 -19.14 19.53 42.71
C VAL A 765 -20.33 18.62 42.49
N ILE A 766 -20.08 17.33 42.25
CA ILE A 766 -21.11 16.30 42.19
C ILE A 766 -20.90 15.33 43.36
N ASP A 767 -21.91 15.25 44.24
CA ASP A 767 -21.92 14.41 45.43
C ASP A 767 -23.17 13.52 45.48
N CYS A 768 -23.06 12.34 46.09
CA CYS A 768 -24.20 11.46 46.34
C CYS A 768 -25.04 11.99 47.50
N ARG A 769 -26.27 11.49 47.68
CA ARG A 769 -27.12 11.94 48.79
C ARG A 769 -26.88 11.13 50.06
N THR A 770 -27.18 9.83 50.04
CA THR A 770 -26.97 8.94 51.20
C THR A 770 -25.89 7.91 50.96
N ASN A 771 -25.77 7.41 49.73
CA ASN A 771 -24.72 6.49 49.27
C ASN A 771 -24.57 6.67 47.76
N GLU A 772 -23.53 6.11 47.15
CA GLU A 772 -23.21 6.27 45.73
C GLU A 772 -23.75 5.15 44.82
N ALA A 773 -24.45 4.14 45.36
CA ALA A 773 -24.83 2.98 44.58
C ALA A 773 -25.82 3.37 43.47
N HIS A 774 -25.51 2.97 42.24
CA HIS A 774 -26.29 3.27 41.03
C HIS A 774 -26.34 4.76 40.62
N ASP A 775 -25.50 5.62 41.20
CA ASP A 775 -25.55 7.08 40.99
C ASP A 775 -24.66 7.61 39.86
N SER A 776 -24.46 6.83 38.80
CA SER A 776 -23.78 7.34 37.59
C SER A 776 -24.58 8.51 37.00
N PHE A 777 -23.90 9.60 36.66
CA PHE A 777 -24.55 10.83 36.20
C PHE A 777 -24.01 11.29 34.85
N GLN A 778 -24.81 12.11 34.17
CA GLN A 778 -24.35 12.97 33.09
C GLN A 778 -24.35 14.42 33.55
N SER A 779 -23.36 15.21 33.11
CA SER A 779 -23.33 16.64 33.35
C SER A 779 -22.81 17.43 32.16
N LYS A 780 -23.46 18.57 31.90
CA LYS A 780 -23.07 19.51 30.86
C LYS A 780 -23.01 20.91 31.45
N ILE A 781 -21.80 21.45 31.52
CA ILE A 781 -21.53 22.78 32.05
C ILE A 781 -21.23 23.73 30.90
N MET A 782 -21.85 24.90 30.94
CA MET A 782 -21.59 26.01 30.03
C MET A 782 -21.22 27.25 30.82
N ILE A 783 -20.09 27.86 30.46
CA ILE A 783 -19.64 29.14 31.02
C ILE A 783 -19.59 30.13 29.86
N THR A 784 -20.32 31.24 29.97
CA THR A 784 -20.41 32.26 28.91
C THR A 784 -19.76 33.55 29.40
N GLN A 785 -18.73 34.00 28.71
CA GLN A 785 -18.03 35.27 28.96
C GLN A 785 -18.71 36.43 28.24
N PHE A 786 -18.82 37.56 28.92
CA PHE A 786 -19.35 38.81 28.36
C PHE A 786 -18.32 39.95 28.40
N VAL A 787 -18.34 40.78 27.35
CA VAL A 787 -17.74 42.12 27.34
C VAL A 787 -18.85 43.11 26.97
N GLY A 788 -19.27 43.92 27.93
CA GLY A 788 -20.50 44.69 27.83
C GLY A 788 -21.71 43.75 27.69
N SER A 789 -22.52 43.93 26.65
CA SER A 789 -23.68 43.08 26.34
C SER A 789 -23.40 41.96 25.32
N LYS A 790 -22.16 41.83 24.83
CA LYS A 790 -21.79 40.84 23.80
C LYS A 790 -21.10 39.63 24.42
N ILE A 791 -21.46 38.44 23.93
CA ILE A 791 -20.77 37.20 24.23
C ILE A 791 -19.40 37.23 23.55
N GLN A 792 -18.34 37.03 24.33
CA GLN A 792 -16.97 36.96 23.83
C GLN A 792 -16.51 35.52 23.62
N ARG A 793 -16.82 34.62 24.58
CA ARG A 793 -16.36 33.23 24.60
C ARG A 793 -17.35 32.35 25.34
N ILE A 794 -17.45 31.08 24.96
CA ILE A 794 -18.23 30.06 25.66
C ILE A 794 -17.34 28.85 25.89
N TRP A 795 -17.23 28.39 27.14
CA TRP A 795 -16.63 27.10 27.49
C TRP A 795 -17.71 26.07 27.71
N LYS A 796 -17.47 24.84 27.26
CA LYS A 796 -18.41 23.72 27.36
C LYS A 796 -17.68 22.48 27.84
N SER A 797 -18.14 21.90 28.94
CA SER A 797 -17.40 20.84 29.63
C SER A 797 -17.26 19.53 28.83
N ASP A 798 -18.10 19.30 27.82
CA ASP A 798 -18.04 18.15 26.91
C ASP A 798 -17.14 18.40 25.70
N ASP A 799 -17.31 19.55 25.03
CA ASP A 799 -16.50 19.95 23.88
C ASP A 799 -15.02 20.21 24.28
N ASP A 800 -14.81 20.71 25.50
CA ASP A 800 -13.48 21.03 26.04
C ASP A 800 -12.79 19.82 26.70
N PHE A 801 -13.48 18.67 26.86
CA PHE A 801 -12.94 17.50 27.56
C PHE A 801 -11.84 16.80 26.76
N ARG A 802 -10.67 16.61 27.38
CA ARG A 802 -9.49 16.00 26.78
C ARG A 802 -9.24 14.61 27.37
N ASP A 803 -9.12 13.60 26.49
CA ASP A 803 -8.95 12.19 26.84
C ASP A 803 -7.51 11.82 27.26
N SER A 804 -6.61 12.80 27.45
CA SER A 804 -5.24 12.58 27.91
C SER A 804 -4.73 13.77 28.74
N PRO A 805 -4.08 13.54 29.90
CA PRO A 805 -3.42 14.58 30.69
C PRO A 805 -2.19 15.23 30.01
N GLY A 806 -1.86 14.86 28.76
CA GLY A 806 -0.71 15.39 28.01
C GLY A 806 -1.03 15.93 26.61
N GLY A 807 -2.30 16.00 26.20
CA GLY A 807 -2.74 16.50 24.89
C GLY A 807 -2.70 18.03 24.78
N GLY A 808 -1.59 18.65 25.18
CA GLY A 808 -1.36 20.08 24.96
C GLY A 808 -1.30 20.39 23.48
N ARG A 809 -1.67 21.62 23.11
CA ARG A 809 -1.25 22.21 21.83
C ARG A 809 0.25 21.97 21.69
N LEU A 810 0.71 21.39 20.57
CA LEU A 810 2.14 21.23 20.28
C LEU A 810 2.85 22.56 20.60
N SER A 811 4.04 22.50 21.21
CA SER A 811 4.85 23.71 21.38
C SER A 811 5.12 24.34 20.02
N GLU A 812 5.46 25.62 19.99
CA GLU A 812 5.81 26.35 18.77
C GLU A 812 6.89 25.63 17.94
N TRP A 813 7.86 25.03 18.63
CA TRP A 813 8.94 24.26 18.02
C TRP A 813 8.48 22.90 17.52
N SER A 814 7.60 22.23 18.26
CA SER A 814 7.00 20.97 17.80
C SER A 814 6.06 21.20 16.61
N GLN A 815 5.37 22.35 16.54
CA GLN A 815 4.57 22.73 15.36
C GLN A 815 5.46 23.01 14.14
N LEU A 816 6.62 23.66 14.32
CA LEU A 816 7.57 23.83 13.22
C LEU A 816 8.14 22.47 12.76
N ALA A 817 8.53 21.60 13.68
CA ALA A 817 8.98 20.24 13.35
C ALA A 817 7.89 19.45 12.60
N GLN A 818 6.64 19.53 13.06
CA GLN A 818 5.50 18.92 12.37
C GLN A 818 5.35 19.50 10.96
N ALA A 819 5.40 20.82 10.79
CA ALA A 819 5.29 21.46 9.47
C ALA A 819 6.35 20.94 8.50
N LEU A 820 7.60 20.77 8.96
CA LEU A 820 8.69 20.22 8.14
C LEU A 820 8.44 18.76 7.74
N LEU A 821 7.96 17.91 8.65
CA LEU A 821 7.59 16.51 8.36
C LEU A 821 6.46 16.37 7.34
N LEU A 822 5.63 17.40 7.18
CA LEU A 822 4.48 17.42 6.26
C LEU A 822 4.80 18.07 4.91
N THR A 823 6.04 18.51 4.69
CA THR A 823 6.44 19.14 3.42
C THR A 823 6.52 18.11 2.29
N ASN A 824 6.30 18.57 1.05
CA ASN A 824 6.56 17.75 -0.13
C ASN A 824 8.01 17.27 -0.16
N GLU A 825 8.97 18.09 0.27
CA GLU A 825 10.38 17.70 0.30
C GLU A 825 10.65 16.52 1.24
N PHE A 826 9.96 16.44 2.37
CA PHE A 826 10.13 15.31 3.29
C PHE A 826 9.53 14.03 2.72
N VAL A 827 8.38 14.12 2.05
CA VAL A 827 7.61 12.96 1.57
C VAL A 827 7.97 12.52 0.14
N PHE A 828 8.85 13.26 -0.55
CA PHE A 828 9.44 12.88 -1.84
C PHE A 828 10.94 12.62 -1.71
N VAL A 829 11.47 11.81 -2.63
CA VAL A 829 12.90 11.47 -2.69
C VAL A 829 13.72 12.63 -3.26
N ASP A 830 13.21 13.27 -4.31
CA ASP A 830 13.88 14.23 -5.18
C ASP A 830 13.30 15.65 -5.16
#